data_AF-A0AAF0WN31-F1
#
_entry.id   AF-A0AAF0WN31-F1
#
_cell.length_a   1.000
_cell.length_b   1.000
_cell.length_c   1.000
_cell.angle_alpha   90.00
_cell.angle_beta   90.00
_cell.angle_gamma   90.00
#
_symmetry.space_group_name_H-M   'P 1'
#
loop_
_entity.id
_entity.type
_entity.pdbx_description
1 polymer ?
#
loop_
_entity_poly.entity_id
_entity_poly.type
_entity_poly.pdbx_seq_one_letter_code
_entity_poly.pdbx_strand_id
1 'polypeptide(L)'
;MPGARRRKGGSDTKKPQSGEASSSSSASPSFNKPDKPPAPPLPDKNYNIQKRNENVVKKWSCIDSCCWFVGFICCFWWFLLFLYNAMPASIPQYVTEAITGPLADPPGLKLHKQGFVAKHPVVFVPGIVTGGLELWEGHQCADDLFRMRLWGGTFGDVYKRPLCWLEHMSLDNETGLDPPGIRIRPVSGLVAADYFAAGYFVWAVLIANLARIGYEEKNMYMAAYDWRLSFQNSEVRDQTLSRIKSNIELMVATNGGNKVVVIPHSMGVLYFLHFMKWVEAPAPVGGGGGSNWCANHIKAIMNIGGPFLGVPKAVTGLFSSEARDIAFARALAPGRVDFQTLQHIMRMTRTWDSTMSMLPKGGDTIWGDLDWSPEEDYKCSVQKLMNNDSEIVGQTGEESSENANCVKYGRMISFGKDLAQESSSKIQRMEFRDAHKGNNLANTCRDVWTEYCDMGIGGVKAVADYKVYTADSILDMLHYVAPKMMKRGGSHFSYGIADNLDDKKYEHYKYWSNPLETKLPNAPEVEIFSMYGVGIPTERAYVYKLSSAAECYIPFQIDSSAEGENEESCLHGGVYSVDGDETIPVLSAGYMCAKGWRGKTRFNPSGIRTYIREYVHAPPANLLEGRGTQSGAHVDIMGNFALIEDIIRVAAGAMGEDIGGDKVHSDIFKWSEKINLDL
;
A
#
# COMPACT_ATOMS: atom_id res chain seq x y z
N MET A 1 44.54 -37.91 -11.65
CA MET A 1 45.52 -38.71 -10.86
C MET A 1 46.68 -37.82 -10.48
N PRO A 2 47.53 -38.20 -9.51
CA PRO A 2 47.25 -38.47 -8.10
C PRO A 2 47.86 -37.34 -7.22
N GLY A 3 47.36 -37.00 -6.04
CA GLY A 3 47.38 -37.80 -4.80
C GLY A 3 48.49 -37.26 -3.86
N ALA A 4 48.71 -37.74 -2.63
CA ALA A 4 47.89 -38.45 -1.65
C ALA A 4 48.73 -38.59 -0.35
N ARG A 5 48.07 -38.81 0.82
CA ARG A 5 48.69 -39.23 2.12
C ARG A 5 49.58 -38.18 2.85
N ARG A 6 49.91 -38.33 4.15
CA ARG A 6 49.17 -38.74 5.38
C ARG A 6 50.16 -38.75 6.57
N ARG A 7 49.74 -38.34 7.79
CA ARG A 7 50.36 -38.70 9.11
C ARG A 7 51.81 -38.14 9.34
N LYS A 8 52.40 -38.06 10.55
CA LYS A 8 52.03 -38.41 11.95
C LYS A 8 52.98 -37.67 12.94
N GLY A 9 52.50 -37.32 14.14
CA GLY A 9 53.32 -37.06 15.35
C GLY A 9 54.15 -35.76 15.36
N GLY A 10 54.56 -35.21 16.52
CA GLY A 10 54.19 -35.54 17.90
C GLY A 10 55.39 -35.56 18.86
N SER A 11 55.23 -34.94 20.04
CA SER A 11 56.19 -34.87 21.17
C SER A 11 57.50 -34.08 20.88
N ASP A 12 58.22 -33.48 21.84
CA ASP A 12 57.93 -33.20 23.26
C ASP A 12 58.86 -32.12 23.87
N THR A 13 58.54 -31.62 25.08
CA THR A 13 59.39 -30.79 25.99
C THR A 13 59.79 -29.37 25.49
N LYS A 14 59.99 -28.33 26.33
CA LYS A 14 60.48 -28.25 27.72
C LYS A 14 59.84 -27.12 28.56
N LYS A 15 59.67 -27.40 29.87
CA LYS A 15 59.70 -26.44 31.01
C LYS A 15 61.15 -26.40 31.57
N PRO A 16 61.58 -25.54 32.54
CA PRO A 16 60.82 -24.88 33.62
C PRO A 16 61.13 -23.34 33.69
N GLN A 17 61.01 -22.53 34.77
CA GLN A 17 61.02 -22.76 36.23
C GLN A 17 60.42 -21.58 37.06
N SER A 18 60.03 -21.88 38.32
CA SER A 18 59.83 -21.06 39.56
C SER A 18 59.98 -19.52 39.58
N GLY A 19 59.38 -18.77 40.52
CA GLY A 19 58.60 -19.07 41.75
C GLY A 19 58.21 -17.73 42.45
N GLU A 20 57.19 -17.62 43.31
CA GLU A 20 57.19 -17.74 44.80
C GLU A 20 55.94 -16.96 45.34
N ALA A 21 55.41 -17.09 46.57
CA ALA A 21 55.48 -18.14 47.62
C ALA A 21 54.42 -17.90 48.74
N SER A 22 54.08 -18.96 49.50
CA SER A 22 53.51 -18.95 50.88
C SER A 22 52.03 -18.50 51.07
N SER A 23 51.28 -18.86 52.13
CA SER A 23 51.59 -19.63 53.37
C SER A 23 50.36 -20.36 53.98
N SER A 24 50.56 -21.58 54.54
CA SER A 24 49.87 -22.23 55.71
C SER A 24 48.33 -22.21 55.89
N SER A 25 47.63 -23.25 56.37
CA SER A 25 47.86 -24.67 56.73
C SER A 25 46.45 -25.33 56.92
N SER A 26 46.03 -26.32 57.73
CA SER A 26 46.49 -27.38 58.68
C SER A 26 45.22 -28.18 59.09
N ALA A 27 45.15 -29.47 59.46
CA ALA A 27 46.09 -30.61 59.51
C ALA A 27 45.28 -31.95 59.53
N SER A 28 45.78 -33.04 60.14
CA SER A 28 45.19 -34.42 60.19
C SER A 28 45.12 -34.94 61.67
N PRO A 29 44.96 -36.25 62.08
CA PRO A 29 45.17 -37.55 61.36
C PRO A 29 44.32 -38.82 61.72
N SER A 30 44.54 -39.92 60.95
CA SER A 30 44.53 -41.36 61.36
C SER A 30 43.18 -42.12 61.60
N PHE A 31 43.07 -43.47 61.64
CA PHE A 31 44.03 -44.62 61.67
C PHE A 31 43.48 -45.94 61.01
N ASN A 32 44.37 -46.82 60.48
CA ASN A 32 44.37 -48.29 60.11
C ASN A 32 43.10 -49.20 60.16
N LYS A 33 42.80 -50.17 59.23
CA LYS A 33 43.45 -51.44 58.71
C LYS A 33 43.22 -52.72 59.61
N PRO A 34 43.33 -54.03 59.18
CA PRO A 34 43.62 -54.66 57.85
C PRO A 34 42.90 -56.04 57.45
N ASP A 35 43.07 -56.44 56.17
CA ASP A 35 43.30 -57.79 55.50
C ASP A 35 42.63 -59.18 55.82
N LYS A 36 41.99 -59.79 54.77
CA LYS A 36 42.04 -61.21 54.18
C LYS A 36 41.88 -62.49 55.07
N PRO A 37 41.64 -63.76 54.56
CA PRO A 37 41.82 -64.40 53.21
C PRO A 37 40.55 -65.16 52.62
N PRO A 38 40.62 -66.02 51.55
CA PRO A 38 39.43 -66.50 50.78
C PRO A 38 39.15 -68.04 50.59
N ALA A 39 37.87 -68.38 50.31
CA ALA A 39 37.30 -69.49 49.46
C ALA A 39 37.55 -71.00 49.81
N PRO A 40 36.77 -72.00 49.30
CA PRO A 40 35.61 -72.03 48.36
C PRO A 40 34.31 -72.55 49.08
N PRO A 41 33.30 -73.32 48.55
CA PRO A 41 32.94 -73.83 47.20
C PRO A 41 31.42 -73.65 46.80
N LEU A 42 30.79 -74.67 46.17
CA LEU A 42 29.40 -74.77 45.63
C LEU A 42 28.90 -76.25 45.73
N PRO A 43 27.59 -76.59 45.55
CA PRO A 43 26.40 -75.79 45.20
C PRO A 43 25.39 -75.74 46.41
N ASP A 44 24.05 -75.92 46.43
CA ASP A 44 23.01 -76.35 45.45
C ASP A 44 21.54 -76.02 45.89
N LYS A 45 20.58 -76.18 44.94
CA LYS A 45 19.10 -76.34 45.07
C LYS A 45 18.26 -75.54 46.09
N ASN A 46 17.58 -74.53 45.55
CA ASN A 46 16.17 -74.13 45.75
C ASN A 46 15.35 -74.68 46.96
N TYR A 47 14.81 -73.75 47.76
CA TYR A 47 13.40 -73.75 48.19
C TYR A 47 12.79 -72.34 47.97
N ASN A 48 11.46 -72.20 48.06
CA ASN A 48 10.70 -71.19 47.31
C ASN A 48 9.77 -70.31 48.19
N ILE A 49 9.31 -69.16 47.65
CA ILE A 49 8.18 -68.32 48.14
C ILE A 49 8.48 -67.51 49.45
N GLN A 50 8.21 -66.19 49.60
CA GLN A 50 7.48 -65.21 48.76
C GLN A 50 7.92 -63.72 48.93
N LYS A 51 7.76 -62.92 47.85
CA LYS A 51 7.48 -61.46 47.77
C LYS A 51 8.26 -60.43 48.64
N ARG A 52 9.05 -59.61 47.95
CA ARG A 52 8.65 -58.21 47.60
C ARG A 52 9.39 -57.75 46.34
N ASN A 53 8.71 -57.07 45.41
CA ASN A 53 9.34 -56.45 44.24
C ASN A 53 9.73 -55.01 44.57
N GLU A 54 10.96 -54.61 44.23
CA GLU A 54 11.34 -53.21 44.08
C GLU A 54 11.91 -52.98 42.68
N ASN A 55 11.11 -52.34 41.83
CA ASN A 55 11.52 -51.98 40.47
C ASN A 55 12.41 -50.73 40.53
N VAL A 56 13.68 -50.85 40.12
CA VAL A 56 14.58 -49.68 40.00
C VAL A 56 14.17 -48.86 38.77
N VAL A 57 13.26 -47.91 38.98
CA VAL A 57 12.84 -46.93 37.96
C VAL A 57 14.00 -45.99 37.64
N LYS A 58 14.47 -46.00 36.39
CA LYS A 58 15.34 -44.92 35.89
C LYS A 58 14.60 -43.59 35.98
N LYS A 59 15.08 -42.68 36.83
CA LYS A 59 14.63 -41.28 36.81
C LYS A 59 15.05 -40.65 35.48
N TRP A 60 14.08 -40.37 34.60
CA TRP A 60 14.24 -39.32 33.58
C TRP A 60 14.49 -37.99 34.28
N SER A 61 15.38 -37.16 33.74
CA SER A 61 15.49 -35.77 34.18
C SER A 61 14.39 -34.91 33.56
N CYS A 62 14.12 -33.76 34.16
CA CYS A 62 13.19 -32.78 33.57
C CYS A 62 13.70 -32.28 32.20
N ILE A 63 15.02 -32.27 31.98
CA ILE A 63 15.66 -31.92 30.71
C ILE A 63 15.35 -32.99 29.65
N ASP A 64 15.48 -34.28 29.98
CA ASP A 64 15.13 -35.38 29.05
C ASP A 64 13.66 -35.27 28.61
N SER A 65 12.76 -35.05 29.56
CA SER A 65 11.32 -34.88 29.28
C SER A 65 11.03 -33.63 28.45
N CYS A 66 11.73 -32.52 28.67
CA CYS A 66 11.61 -31.29 27.89
C CYS A 66 12.10 -31.50 26.45
N CYS A 67 13.27 -32.12 26.25
CA CYS A 67 13.79 -32.48 24.94
C CYS A 67 12.87 -33.48 24.21
N TRP A 68 12.26 -34.43 24.92
CA TRP A 68 11.27 -35.35 24.35
C TRP A 68 9.98 -34.63 23.94
N PHE A 69 9.51 -33.67 24.73
CA PHE A 69 8.32 -32.87 24.43
C PHE A 69 8.53 -31.92 23.24
N VAL A 70 9.67 -31.23 23.19
CA VAL A 70 10.07 -30.41 22.03
C VAL A 70 10.26 -31.29 20.78
N GLY A 71 10.91 -32.45 20.92
CA GLY A 71 11.05 -33.43 19.84
C GLY A 71 9.71 -33.93 19.33
N PHE A 72 8.76 -34.22 20.23
CA PHE A 72 7.40 -34.61 19.89
C PHE A 72 6.64 -33.49 19.17
N ILE A 73 6.72 -32.25 19.65
CA ILE A 73 6.13 -31.07 18.98
C ILE A 73 6.72 -30.91 17.58
N CYS A 74 8.05 -30.97 17.42
CA CYS A 74 8.69 -30.88 16.11
C CYS A 74 8.23 -32.00 15.17
N CYS A 75 8.23 -33.26 15.63
CA CYS A 75 7.77 -34.40 14.83
C CYS A 75 6.27 -34.31 14.48
N PHE A 76 5.43 -33.84 15.41
CA PHE A 76 4.01 -33.64 15.19
C PHE A 76 3.75 -32.47 14.21
N TRP A 77 4.51 -31.38 14.30
CA TRP A 77 4.43 -30.25 13.37
C TRP A 77 4.91 -30.64 11.97
N TRP A 78 6.01 -31.39 11.84
CA TRP A 78 6.44 -31.98 10.57
C TRP A 78 5.45 -33.01 10.02
N PHE A 79 4.77 -33.78 10.88
CA PHE A 79 3.72 -34.71 10.47
C PHE A 79 2.46 -33.98 9.98
N LEU A 80 2.03 -32.90 10.67
CA LEU A 80 0.96 -32.02 10.20
C LEU A 80 1.33 -31.32 8.88
N LEU A 81 2.57 -30.85 8.74
CA LEU A 81 3.07 -30.25 7.50
C LEU A 81 3.12 -31.29 6.36
N PHE A 82 3.53 -32.53 6.65
CA PHE A 82 3.50 -33.63 5.69
C PHE A 82 2.07 -33.97 5.29
N LEU A 83 1.14 -34.11 6.24
CA LEU A 83 -0.29 -34.33 5.97
C LEU A 83 -0.88 -33.18 5.14
N TYR A 84 -0.54 -31.93 5.44
CA TYR A 84 -0.98 -30.76 4.68
C TYR A 84 -0.50 -30.80 3.22
N ASN A 85 0.77 -31.16 2.97
CA ASN A 85 1.31 -31.32 1.62
C ASN A 85 0.88 -32.62 0.93
N ALA A 86 0.40 -33.62 1.67
CA ALA A 86 -0.10 -34.89 1.15
C ALA A 86 -1.64 -34.93 1.00
N MET A 87 -2.36 -33.92 1.50
CA MET A 87 -3.79 -33.78 1.25
C MET A 87 -4.05 -33.49 -0.24
N PRO A 88 -4.90 -34.27 -0.91
CA PRO A 88 -5.43 -33.90 -2.22
C PRO A 88 -6.10 -32.51 -2.15
N ALA A 89 -5.84 -31.66 -3.15
CA ALA A 89 -6.39 -30.30 -3.22
C ALA A 89 -7.93 -30.23 -3.22
N SER A 90 -8.62 -31.35 -3.46
CA SER A 90 -10.06 -31.50 -3.36
C SER A 90 -10.59 -31.60 -1.92
N ILE A 91 -9.78 -31.98 -0.92
CA ILE A 91 -10.26 -32.11 0.46
C ILE A 91 -10.64 -30.74 1.07
N PRO A 92 -9.83 -29.67 0.96
CA PRO A 92 -10.25 -28.34 1.41
C PRO A 92 -11.53 -27.84 0.73
N GLN A 93 -11.69 -28.10 -0.58
CA GLN A 93 -12.94 -27.76 -1.29
C GLN A 93 -14.13 -28.55 -0.75
N TYR A 94 -14.01 -29.88 -0.62
CA TYR A 94 -15.07 -30.74 -0.10
C TYR A 94 -15.48 -30.37 1.35
N VAL A 95 -14.52 -30.05 2.21
CA VAL A 95 -14.79 -29.60 3.59
C VAL A 95 -15.46 -28.22 3.59
N THR A 96 -15.06 -27.30 2.71
CA THR A 96 -15.70 -25.99 2.58
C THR A 96 -17.14 -26.16 2.08
N GLU A 97 -17.35 -26.89 0.98
CA GLU A 97 -18.65 -27.16 0.36
C GLU A 97 -19.62 -27.88 1.31
N ALA A 98 -19.12 -28.79 2.16
CA ALA A 98 -19.91 -29.47 3.20
C ALA A 98 -20.28 -28.56 4.40
N ILE A 99 -19.62 -27.42 4.58
CA ILE A 99 -19.87 -26.46 5.67
C ILE A 99 -20.68 -25.25 5.19
N THR A 100 -20.38 -24.71 4.01
CA THR A 100 -21.00 -23.48 3.48
C THR A 100 -22.04 -23.72 2.39
N GLY A 101 -22.23 -24.98 1.95
CA GLY A 101 -22.98 -25.29 0.74
C GLY A 101 -22.15 -25.05 -0.54
N PRO A 102 -22.77 -25.27 -1.73
CA PRO A 102 -22.08 -25.16 -3.01
C PRO A 102 -21.53 -23.75 -3.23
N LEU A 103 -20.23 -23.67 -3.53
CA LEU A 103 -19.54 -22.43 -3.85
C LEU A 103 -20.24 -21.71 -5.02
N ALA A 104 -20.56 -20.44 -4.83
CA ALA A 104 -21.15 -19.61 -5.87
C ALA A 104 -20.25 -19.58 -7.12
N ASP A 105 -20.84 -19.69 -8.31
CA ASP A 105 -20.12 -19.59 -9.58
C ASP A 105 -19.27 -18.30 -9.61
N PRO A 106 -17.95 -18.38 -9.84
CA PRO A 106 -17.13 -17.20 -10.05
C PRO A 106 -17.70 -16.35 -11.20
N PRO A 107 -17.62 -15.01 -11.15
CA PRO A 107 -18.22 -14.09 -12.11
C PRO A 107 -18.06 -14.48 -13.58
N GLY A 108 -16.85 -14.88 -13.98
CA GLY A 108 -16.56 -15.31 -15.35
C GLY A 108 -17.27 -16.61 -15.75
N LEU A 109 -17.43 -17.56 -14.83
CA LEU A 109 -18.18 -18.80 -15.07
C LEU A 109 -19.69 -18.56 -15.10
N LYS A 110 -20.19 -17.71 -14.19
CA LYS A 110 -21.59 -17.24 -14.16
C LYS A 110 -21.97 -16.56 -15.48
N LEU A 111 -21.12 -15.66 -15.98
CA LEU A 111 -21.34 -14.92 -17.21
C LEU A 111 -21.14 -15.80 -18.46
N HIS A 112 -20.19 -16.73 -18.45
CA HIS A 112 -20.08 -17.75 -19.51
C HIS A 112 -21.35 -18.61 -19.62
N LYS A 113 -21.94 -19.04 -18.50
CA LYS A 113 -23.24 -19.74 -18.46
C LYS A 113 -24.41 -18.87 -18.95
N GLN A 114 -24.29 -17.54 -18.85
CA GLN A 114 -25.25 -16.57 -19.43
C GLN A 114 -24.97 -16.25 -20.92
N GLY A 115 -23.98 -16.89 -21.56
CA GLY A 115 -23.66 -16.71 -22.98
C GLY A 115 -22.76 -15.52 -23.31
N PHE A 116 -22.16 -14.87 -22.31
CA PHE A 116 -21.22 -13.77 -22.55
C PHE A 116 -19.89 -14.30 -23.14
N VAL A 117 -19.33 -13.54 -24.09
CA VAL A 117 -18.09 -13.84 -24.80
C VAL A 117 -17.22 -12.58 -24.93
N ALA A 118 -15.91 -12.76 -25.10
CA ALA A 118 -14.97 -11.66 -25.32
C ALA A 118 -15.32 -10.86 -26.59
N LYS A 119 -15.24 -9.52 -26.51
CA LYS A 119 -15.63 -8.61 -27.60
C LYS A 119 -14.71 -7.40 -27.72
N HIS A 120 -14.56 -6.60 -26.66
CA HIS A 120 -13.69 -5.43 -26.63
C HIS A 120 -12.34 -5.79 -26.01
N PRO A 121 -11.18 -5.49 -26.63
CA PRO A 121 -9.89 -5.83 -26.04
C PRO A 121 -9.69 -5.10 -24.71
N VAL A 122 -9.08 -5.74 -23.73
CA VAL A 122 -8.95 -5.21 -22.37
C VAL A 122 -7.53 -4.71 -22.11
N VAL A 123 -7.41 -3.49 -21.57
CA VAL A 123 -6.13 -2.86 -21.22
C VAL A 123 -6.08 -2.56 -19.73
N PHE A 124 -5.22 -3.25 -18.99
CA PHE A 124 -4.99 -3.01 -17.56
C PHE A 124 -3.91 -1.94 -17.39
N VAL A 125 -4.14 -0.95 -16.51
CA VAL A 125 -3.13 0.09 -16.17
C VAL A 125 -2.86 0.03 -14.66
N PRO A 126 -1.66 -0.38 -14.23
CA PRO A 126 -1.37 -0.63 -12.82
C PRO A 126 -1.30 0.65 -11.98
N GLY A 127 -1.59 0.52 -10.69
CA GLY A 127 -1.37 1.55 -9.68
C GLY A 127 0.09 1.66 -9.25
N ILE A 128 0.38 2.63 -8.38
CA ILE A 128 1.67 2.70 -7.67
C ILE A 128 1.94 1.39 -6.93
N VAL A 129 3.21 0.98 -6.86
CA VAL A 129 3.70 -0.29 -6.27
C VAL A 129 3.07 -1.60 -6.78
N THR A 130 2.04 -1.60 -7.63
CA THR A 130 1.37 -2.86 -8.04
C THR A 130 2.02 -3.58 -9.24
N GLY A 131 2.90 -2.90 -9.99
CA GLY A 131 3.69 -3.50 -11.07
C GLY A 131 5.06 -4.00 -10.59
N GLY A 132 5.48 -5.20 -11.01
CA GLY A 132 6.82 -5.70 -10.71
C GLY A 132 7.94 -4.92 -11.41
N LEU A 133 9.09 -4.78 -10.75
CA LEU A 133 10.29 -4.10 -11.29
C LEU A 133 11.50 -5.05 -11.27
N GLU A 134 12.24 -5.15 -12.37
CA GLU A 134 13.45 -5.98 -12.52
C GLU A 134 14.73 -5.17 -12.75
N LEU A 135 15.86 -5.67 -12.23
CA LEU A 135 17.18 -5.03 -12.36
C LEU A 135 17.83 -5.32 -13.72
N TRP A 136 18.41 -4.30 -14.36
CA TRP A 136 19.12 -4.39 -15.64
C TRP A 136 20.58 -3.91 -15.58
N GLU A 137 20.92 -3.09 -14.59
CA GLU A 137 22.28 -2.65 -14.27
C GLU A 137 22.30 -2.21 -12.80
N GLY A 138 23.39 -2.45 -12.09
CA GLY A 138 23.53 -2.11 -10.67
C GLY A 138 24.99 -2.08 -10.25
N HIS A 139 25.23 -1.62 -9.02
CA HIS A 139 26.56 -1.58 -8.41
C HIS A 139 26.93 -2.94 -7.79
N GLN A 140 28.18 -3.09 -7.34
CA GLN A 140 28.76 -4.34 -6.83
C GLN A 140 27.94 -5.07 -5.74
N CYS A 141 27.11 -4.35 -4.98
CA CYS A 141 26.21 -4.96 -3.99
C CYS A 141 25.04 -5.74 -4.61
N ALA A 142 24.86 -5.70 -5.94
CA ALA A 142 23.78 -6.32 -6.71
C ALA A 142 24.27 -7.15 -7.93
N ASP A 143 25.56 -7.49 -8.01
CA ASP A 143 26.18 -8.22 -9.16
C ASP A 143 25.48 -9.56 -9.50
N ASP A 144 24.89 -10.24 -8.51
CA ASP A 144 24.17 -11.51 -8.64
C ASP A 144 22.64 -11.34 -8.84
N LEU A 145 22.13 -10.10 -8.93
CA LEU A 145 20.69 -9.79 -9.03
C LEU A 145 20.22 -9.41 -10.44
N PHE A 146 21.05 -9.57 -11.48
CA PHE A 146 20.69 -9.23 -12.87
C PHE A 146 19.42 -9.94 -13.33
N ARG A 147 18.43 -9.15 -13.77
CA ARG A 147 17.06 -9.55 -14.15
C ARG A 147 16.26 -10.28 -13.07
N MET A 148 16.66 -10.18 -11.81
CA MET A 148 15.80 -10.51 -10.68
C MET A 148 14.80 -9.37 -10.41
N ARG A 149 13.62 -9.74 -9.91
CA ARG A 149 12.61 -8.76 -9.46
C ARG A 149 13.05 -8.14 -8.14
N LEU A 150 13.40 -6.86 -8.14
CA LEU A 150 13.62 -6.06 -6.92
C LEU A 150 12.29 -5.60 -6.30
N TRP A 151 11.20 -5.68 -7.06
CA TRP A 151 9.83 -5.43 -6.59
C TRP A 151 8.83 -6.40 -7.21
N GLY A 152 7.85 -6.88 -6.43
CA GLY A 152 6.84 -7.84 -6.88
C GLY A 152 7.38 -9.25 -7.14
N GLY A 153 8.16 -9.80 -6.20
CA GLY A 153 8.78 -11.12 -6.30
C GLY A 153 9.19 -11.68 -4.94
N THR A 154 10.06 -12.70 -4.93
CA THR A 154 10.58 -13.29 -3.69
C THR A 154 11.55 -12.36 -2.98
N PHE A 155 11.05 -11.58 -2.01
CA PHE A 155 11.81 -10.63 -1.17
C PHE A 155 12.99 -11.23 -0.37
N GLY A 156 13.20 -12.55 -0.40
CA GLY A 156 14.23 -13.25 0.37
C GLY A 156 15.66 -12.77 0.12
N ASP A 157 15.96 -12.23 -1.06
CA ASP A 157 17.26 -11.63 -1.38
C ASP A 157 17.34 -10.13 -1.06
N VAL A 158 16.21 -9.42 -1.17
CA VAL A 158 16.08 -8.01 -0.73
C VAL A 158 16.38 -7.87 0.77
N TYR A 159 15.80 -8.75 1.60
CA TYR A 159 16.05 -8.76 3.05
C TYR A 159 17.52 -9.03 3.44
N LYS A 160 18.35 -9.59 2.54
CA LYS A 160 19.78 -9.80 2.79
C LYS A 160 20.62 -8.53 2.61
N ARG A 161 20.13 -7.54 1.83
CA ARG A 161 20.89 -6.34 1.42
C ARG A 161 20.03 -5.07 1.39
N PRO A 162 19.38 -4.68 2.51
CA PRO A 162 18.40 -3.60 2.53
C PRO A 162 18.94 -2.26 2.02
N LEU A 163 20.17 -1.86 2.40
CA LEU A 163 20.79 -0.61 1.94
C LEU A 163 21.06 -0.60 0.42
N CYS A 164 21.49 -1.74 -0.14
CA CYS A 164 21.68 -1.89 -1.58
C CYS A 164 20.35 -1.77 -2.33
N TRP A 165 19.29 -2.39 -1.81
CA TRP A 165 17.95 -2.29 -2.39
C TRP A 165 17.40 -0.86 -2.33
N LEU A 166 17.56 -0.15 -1.20
CA LEU A 166 17.19 1.27 -1.05
C LEU A 166 17.91 2.17 -2.08
N GLU A 167 19.21 1.94 -2.29
CA GLU A 167 20.01 2.65 -3.30
C GLU A 167 19.50 2.40 -4.73
N HIS A 168 19.28 1.13 -5.10
CA HIS A 168 18.84 0.78 -6.46
C HIS A 168 17.39 1.20 -6.75
N MET A 169 16.51 1.18 -5.74
CA MET A 169 15.12 1.60 -5.87
C MET A 169 14.93 3.12 -5.84
N SER A 170 15.92 3.89 -5.39
CA SER A 170 15.90 5.36 -5.49
C SER A 170 16.00 5.83 -6.96
N LEU A 171 15.52 7.05 -7.22
CA LEU A 171 15.77 7.80 -8.45
C LEU A 171 16.77 8.92 -8.18
N ASP A 172 17.37 9.49 -9.23
CA ASP A 172 18.24 10.66 -9.11
C ASP A 172 17.45 11.88 -8.57
N ASN A 173 18.04 12.56 -7.59
CA ASN A 173 17.34 13.60 -6.83
C ASN A 173 17.23 14.95 -7.56
N GLU A 174 17.93 15.17 -8.68
CA GLU A 174 17.78 16.38 -9.50
C GLU A 174 17.02 16.09 -10.81
N THR A 175 17.16 14.90 -11.42
CA THR A 175 16.53 14.58 -12.72
C THR A 175 15.28 13.69 -12.65
N GLY A 176 15.06 12.92 -11.57
CA GLY A 176 13.90 12.03 -11.46
C GLY A 176 13.95 10.86 -12.46
N LEU A 177 15.15 10.34 -12.71
CA LEU A 177 15.47 9.21 -13.62
C LEU A 177 16.34 8.19 -12.87
N ASP A 178 16.81 7.14 -13.57
CA ASP A 178 17.72 6.16 -12.95
C ASP A 178 19.06 6.83 -12.51
N PRO A 179 19.61 6.50 -11.32
CA PRO A 179 20.93 6.96 -10.92
C PRO A 179 22.07 6.37 -11.80
N PRO A 180 23.25 7.02 -11.87
CA PRO A 180 24.39 6.51 -12.65
C PRO A 180 24.82 5.08 -12.25
N GLY A 181 24.98 4.20 -13.24
CA GLY A 181 25.34 2.79 -13.02
C GLY A 181 24.21 1.91 -12.49
N ILE A 182 22.97 2.41 -12.44
CA ILE A 182 21.77 1.68 -12.03
C ILE A 182 20.74 1.76 -13.16
N ARG A 183 20.07 0.64 -13.46
CA ARG A 183 18.91 0.60 -14.36
C ARG A 183 17.89 -0.40 -13.84
N ILE A 184 16.67 0.06 -13.55
CA ILE A 184 15.52 -0.78 -13.20
C ILE A 184 14.42 -0.58 -14.24
N ARG A 185 13.78 -1.66 -14.70
CA ARG A 185 12.70 -1.60 -15.70
C ARG A 185 11.46 -2.35 -15.24
N PRO A 186 10.25 -1.94 -15.69
CA PRO A 186 9.03 -2.66 -15.37
C PRO A 186 9.04 -4.04 -16.02
N VAL A 187 8.53 -5.04 -15.29
CA VAL A 187 8.25 -6.37 -15.85
C VAL A 187 7.17 -6.21 -16.92
N SER A 188 7.35 -6.84 -18.07
CA SER A 188 6.47 -6.69 -19.25
C SER A 188 5.44 -7.81 -19.40
N GLY A 189 4.28 -7.48 -19.96
CA GLY A 189 3.23 -8.46 -20.32
C GLY A 189 2.36 -8.89 -19.13
N LEU A 190 1.48 -9.87 -19.35
CA LEU A 190 0.55 -10.36 -18.31
C LEU A 190 1.28 -11.00 -17.11
N VAL A 191 2.54 -11.42 -17.27
CA VAL A 191 3.39 -11.93 -16.18
C VAL A 191 3.75 -10.85 -15.14
N ALA A 192 3.51 -9.57 -15.45
CA ALA A 192 3.56 -8.46 -14.47
C ALA A 192 2.26 -8.32 -13.63
N ALA A 193 1.20 -9.02 -14.03
CA ALA A 193 -0.14 -9.01 -13.41
C ALA A 193 -0.36 -10.22 -12.47
N ASP A 194 0.49 -11.25 -12.61
CA ASP A 194 0.60 -12.42 -11.73
C ASP A 194 1.00 -12.06 -10.29
N TYR A 195 0.90 -13.05 -9.40
CA TYR A 195 1.28 -13.02 -7.98
C TYR A 195 2.43 -12.05 -7.65
N PHE A 196 2.07 -10.93 -7.02
CA PHE A 196 3.01 -9.91 -6.56
C PHE A 196 3.86 -10.41 -5.39
N ALA A 197 3.25 -11.25 -4.54
CA ALA A 197 3.90 -12.06 -3.51
C ALA A 197 3.07 -13.35 -3.31
N ALA A 198 3.59 -14.31 -2.55
CA ALA A 198 2.81 -15.50 -2.17
C ALA A 198 1.56 -15.07 -1.38
N GLY A 199 0.37 -15.36 -1.93
CA GLY A 199 -0.93 -14.93 -1.37
C GLY A 199 -1.33 -13.47 -1.66
N TYR A 200 -0.49 -12.68 -2.34
CA TYR A 200 -0.82 -11.29 -2.73
C TYR A 200 -1.11 -11.21 -4.23
N PHE A 201 -2.40 -11.12 -4.55
CA PHE A 201 -2.93 -11.02 -5.90
C PHE A 201 -3.36 -9.56 -6.15
N VAL A 202 -3.06 -9.03 -7.33
CA VAL A 202 -3.62 -7.74 -7.79
C VAL A 202 -4.61 -8.00 -8.92
N TRP A 203 -4.12 -8.47 -10.07
CA TRP A 203 -4.90 -8.58 -11.30
C TRP A 203 -5.33 -10.02 -11.65
N ALA A 204 -4.62 -11.03 -11.14
CA ALA A 204 -4.80 -12.43 -11.53
C ALA A 204 -6.24 -12.96 -11.37
N VAL A 205 -7.00 -12.51 -10.35
CA VAL A 205 -8.40 -12.92 -10.15
C VAL A 205 -9.32 -12.39 -11.24
N LEU A 206 -9.14 -11.13 -11.63
CA LEU A 206 -9.90 -10.49 -12.73
C LEU A 206 -9.54 -11.13 -14.08
N ILE A 207 -8.25 -11.34 -14.35
CA ILE A 207 -7.74 -12.00 -15.55
C ILE A 207 -8.30 -13.44 -15.67
N ALA A 208 -8.28 -14.21 -14.57
CA ALA A 208 -8.81 -15.58 -14.56
C ALA A 208 -10.33 -15.65 -14.79
N ASN A 209 -11.08 -14.62 -14.42
CA ASN A 209 -12.52 -14.53 -14.71
C ASN A 209 -12.79 -14.07 -16.16
N LEU A 210 -12.04 -13.10 -16.68
CA LEU A 210 -12.09 -12.71 -18.10
C LEU A 210 -11.78 -13.90 -19.01
N ALA A 211 -10.78 -14.70 -18.67
CA ALA A 211 -10.42 -15.91 -19.43
C ALA A 211 -11.57 -16.93 -19.55
N ARG A 212 -12.52 -16.97 -18.61
CA ARG A 212 -13.69 -17.86 -18.70
C ARG A 212 -14.65 -17.51 -19.85
N ILE A 213 -14.63 -16.27 -20.35
CA ILE A 213 -15.43 -15.86 -21.51
C ILE A 213 -14.61 -15.71 -22.80
N GLY A 214 -13.37 -16.23 -22.84
CA GLY A 214 -12.54 -16.27 -24.04
C GLY A 214 -11.57 -15.10 -24.22
N TYR A 215 -11.19 -14.41 -23.14
CA TYR A 215 -10.02 -13.53 -23.16
C TYR A 215 -8.71 -14.33 -23.03
N GLU A 216 -7.68 -13.90 -23.76
CA GLU A 216 -6.33 -14.45 -23.78
C GLU A 216 -5.30 -13.35 -24.10
N GLU A 217 -4.01 -13.66 -24.17
CA GLU A 217 -2.95 -12.65 -24.35
C GLU A 217 -3.12 -11.79 -25.62
N LYS A 218 -3.74 -12.31 -26.69
CA LYS A 218 -4.00 -11.54 -27.93
C LYS A 218 -5.02 -10.41 -27.78
N ASN A 219 -5.86 -10.43 -26.74
CA ASN A 219 -6.89 -9.42 -26.50
C ASN A 219 -6.89 -8.89 -25.04
N MET A 220 -5.81 -9.15 -24.29
CA MET A 220 -5.54 -8.57 -22.96
C MET A 220 -4.12 -8.00 -22.90
N TYR A 221 -3.99 -6.70 -22.62
CA TYR A 221 -2.71 -6.00 -22.53
C TYR A 221 -2.50 -5.41 -21.13
N MET A 222 -1.35 -5.69 -20.51
CA MET A 222 -0.89 -5.03 -19.29
C MET A 222 0.03 -3.86 -19.65
N ALA A 223 -0.45 -2.64 -19.46
CA ALA A 223 0.27 -1.39 -19.71
C ALA A 223 1.30 -1.10 -18.60
N ALA A 224 2.25 -2.02 -18.39
CA ALA A 224 3.26 -1.92 -17.34
C ALA A 224 4.20 -0.72 -17.55
N TYR A 225 4.44 0.04 -16.48
CA TYR A 225 5.30 1.22 -16.44
C TYR A 225 6.10 1.25 -15.13
N ASP A 226 7.22 1.98 -15.11
CA ASP A 226 7.97 2.23 -13.88
C ASP A 226 7.22 3.26 -13.03
N TRP A 227 6.43 2.76 -12.10
CA TRP A 227 5.56 3.53 -11.23
C TRP A 227 6.29 4.44 -10.24
N ARG A 228 7.63 4.53 -10.26
CA ARG A 228 8.41 5.53 -9.50
C ARG A 228 8.55 6.86 -10.25
N LEU A 229 8.57 6.82 -11.58
CA LEU A 229 8.83 7.98 -12.44
C LEU A 229 7.64 8.96 -12.49
N SER A 230 7.93 10.22 -12.77
CA SER A 230 6.90 11.16 -13.24
C SER A 230 6.31 10.70 -14.57
N PHE A 231 5.06 11.07 -14.87
CA PHE A 231 4.31 10.49 -15.99
C PHE A 231 4.86 10.88 -17.37
N GLN A 232 5.58 12.00 -17.47
CA GLN A 232 6.32 12.36 -18.69
C GLN A 232 7.70 11.68 -18.74
N ASN A 233 8.34 11.41 -17.59
CA ASN A 233 9.64 10.72 -17.57
C ASN A 233 9.54 9.25 -17.99
N SER A 234 8.39 8.58 -17.83
CA SER A 234 8.18 7.22 -18.38
C SER A 234 8.18 7.19 -19.92
N GLU A 235 7.76 8.29 -20.56
CA GLU A 235 7.90 8.47 -22.01
C GLU A 235 9.34 8.82 -22.38
N VAL A 236 9.97 9.78 -21.70
CA VAL A 236 11.35 10.20 -21.98
C VAL A 236 12.35 9.06 -21.80
N ARG A 237 12.19 8.20 -20.78
CA ARG A 237 13.13 7.10 -20.48
C ARG A 237 12.86 5.84 -21.29
N ASP A 238 11.60 5.40 -21.34
CA ASP A 238 11.22 4.06 -21.82
C ASP A 238 10.31 4.08 -23.06
N GLN A 239 9.84 5.25 -23.50
CA GLN A 239 8.82 5.44 -24.55
C GLN A 239 7.48 4.75 -24.20
N THR A 240 7.12 4.78 -22.91
CA THR A 240 5.98 4.02 -22.37
C THR A 240 4.62 4.48 -22.92
N LEU A 241 4.37 5.78 -23.05
CA LEU A 241 3.11 6.31 -23.58
C LEU A 241 2.99 6.00 -25.07
N SER A 242 4.09 6.11 -25.82
CA SER A 242 4.18 5.66 -27.22
C SER A 242 3.90 4.17 -27.39
N ARG A 243 4.41 3.32 -26.48
CA ARG A 243 4.10 1.87 -26.46
C ARG A 243 2.62 1.62 -26.16
N ILE A 244 2.01 2.33 -25.21
CA ILE A 244 0.59 2.16 -24.87
C ILE A 244 -0.29 2.55 -26.05
N LYS A 245 -0.01 3.70 -26.70
CA LYS A 245 -0.68 4.12 -27.93
C LYS A 245 -0.63 3.02 -29.00
N SER A 246 0.58 2.55 -29.32
CA SER A 246 0.80 1.61 -30.43
C SER A 246 0.17 0.23 -30.17
N ASN A 247 0.16 -0.23 -28.91
CA ASN A 247 -0.52 -1.48 -28.54
C ASN A 247 -2.05 -1.33 -28.62
N ILE A 248 -2.62 -0.20 -28.18
CA ILE A 248 -4.07 0.04 -28.31
C ILE A 248 -4.48 0.11 -29.79
N GLU A 249 -3.73 0.83 -30.63
CA GLU A 249 -3.97 0.90 -32.08
C GLU A 249 -3.91 -0.49 -32.73
N LEU A 250 -2.93 -1.31 -32.36
CA LEU A 250 -2.80 -2.69 -32.82
C LEU A 250 -3.98 -3.57 -32.37
N MET A 251 -4.37 -3.49 -31.09
CA MET A 251 -5.49 -4.28 -30.54
C MET A 251 -6.81 -3.96 -31.25
N VAL A 252 -7.11 -2.67 -31.50
CA VAL A 252 -8.32 -2.27 -32.23
C VAL A 252 -8.26 -2.74 -33.69
N ALA A 253 -7.11 -2.57 -34.37
CA ALA A 253 -6.94 -2.99 -35.77
C ALA A 253 -7.07 -4.52 -35.96
N THR A 254 -6.51 -5.31 -35.04
CA THR A 254 -6.52 -6.78 -35.09
C THR A 254 -7.81 -7.42 -34.58
N ASN A 255 -8.55 -6.74 -33.70
CA ASN A 255 -9.83 -7.22 -33.16
C ASN A 255 -11.05 -6.62 -33.89
N GLY A 256 -10.95 -6.49 -35.22
CA GLY A 256 -12.07 -6.12 -36.10
C GLY A 256 -12.62 -4.69 -35.91
N GLY A 257 -11.81 -3.76 -35.41
CA GLY A 257 -12.24 -2.38 -35.13
C GLY A 257 -12.96 -2.18 -33.80
N ASN A 258 -13.07 -3.22 -32.95
CA ASN A 258 -13.65 -3.06 -31.62
C ASN A 258 -12.71 -2.25 -30.72
N LYS A 259 -13.15 -1.05 -30.36
CA LYS A 259 -12.51 -0.14 -29.38
C LYS A 259 -12.23 -0.85 -28.05
N VAL A 260 -11.14 -0.50 -27.35
CA VAL A 260 -10.70 -1.15 -26.11
C VAL A 260 -11.50 -0.73 -24.88
N VAL A 261 -11.64 -1.62 -23.89
CA VAL A 261 -12.03 -1.27 -22.52
C VAL A 261 -10.78 -1.17 -21.67
N VAL A 262 -10.58 0.00 -21.06
CA VAL A 262 -9.40 0.28 -20.22
C VAL A 262 -9.80 0.14 -18.76
N ILE A 263 -8.95 -0.49 -17.96
CA ILE A 263 -9.16 -0.73 -16.52
C ILE A 263 -7.93 -0.19 -15.77
N PRO A 264 -7.90 1.10 -15.42
CA PRO A 264 -6.85 1.65 -14.57
C PRO A 264 -7.18 1.44 -13.09
N HIS A 265 -6.17 1.10 -12.27
CA HIS A 265 -6.29 1.00 -10.81
C HIS A 265 -5.45 2.06 -10.11
N SER A 266 -5.97 2.64 -9.01
CA SER A 266 -5.22 3.54 -8.13
C SER A 266 -4.56 4.69 -8.91
N MET A 267 -3.30 5.01 -8.64
CA MET A 267 -2.49 5.99 -9.40
C MET A 267 -2.53 5.78 -10.93
N GLY A 268 -2.76 4.55 -11.42
CA GLY A 268 -2.92 4.24 -12.84
C GLY A 268 -4.07 5.00 -13.50
N VAL A 269 -5.09 5.41 -12.74
CA VAL A 269 -6.18 6.30 -13.18
C VAL A 269 -5.64 7.68 -13.56
N LEU A 270 -4.77 8.26 -12.73
CA LEU A 270 -4.12 9.55 -13.02
C LEU A 270 -3.13 9.43 -14.19
N TYR A 271 -2.42 8.29 -14.27
CA TYR A 271 -1.52 7.98 -15.39
C TYR A 271 -2.29 7.85 -16.71
N PHE A 272 -3.48 7.24 -16.70
CA PHE A 272 -4.31 7.12 -17.90
C PHE A 272 -4.99 8.44 -18.28
N LEU A 273 -5.37 9.27 -17.30
CA LEU A 273 -5.83 10.64 -17.55
C LEU A 273 -4.74 11.49 -18.26
N HIS A 274 -3.48 11.37 -17.80
CA HIS A 274 -2.32 11.97 -18.47
C HIS A 274 -2.12 11.42 -19.88
N PHE A 275 -2.19 10.10 -20.06
CA PHE A 275 -2.08 9.45 -21.36
C PHE A 275 -3.13 9.96 -22.36
N MET A 276 -4.39 10.14 -21.94
CA MET A 276 -5.45 10.66 -22.83
C MET A 276 -5.11 12.05 -23.39
N LYS A 277 -4.48 12.94 -22.62
CA LYS A 277 -4.00 14.23 -23.16
C LYS A 277 -2.70 14.13 -23.92
N TRP A 278 -1.76 13.34 -23.44
CA TRP A 278 -0.53 13.09 -24.17
C TRP A 278 -0.82 12.56 -25.58
N VAL A 279 -1.78 11.64 -25.76
CA VAL A 279 -2.08 11.07 -27.08
C VAL A 279 -2.88 12.00 -28.00
N GLU A 280 -3.75 12.87 -27.45
CA GLU A 280 -4.39 13.95 -28.22
C GLU A 280 -3.38 15.02 -28.68
N ALA A 281 -2.40 15.36 -27.83
CA ALA A 281 -1.45 16.45 -28.04
C ALA A 281 -0.45 16.21 -29.18
N PRO A 282 0.01 17.27 -29.88
CA PRO A 282 0.93 17.15 -31.02
C PRO A 282 2.34 16.71 -30.62
N ALA A 283 2.97 15.95 -31.51
CA ALA A 283 4.40 15.64 -31.42
C ALA A 283 5.27 16.91 -31.56
N PRO A 284 6.43 16.99 -30.89
CA PRO A 284 7.11 15.93 -30.13
C PRO A 284 6.74 15.85 -28.64
N VAL A 285 5.85 16.72 -28.13
CA VAL A 285 5.52 16.77 -26.68
C VAL A 285 4.46 15.71 -26.32
N GLY A 286 3.47 15.53 -27.20
CA GLY A 286 2.48 14.46 -27.15
C GLY A 286 2.68 13.40 -28.23
N GLY A 287 1.84 12.38 -28.21
CA GLY A 287 1.86 11.23 -29.11
C GLY A 287 1.26 11.45 -30.50
N GLY A 288 0.71 12.63 -30.80
CA GLY A 288 0.24 12.99 -32.13
C GLY A 288 -0.88 12.10 -32.69
N GLY A 289 -1.75 11.56 -31.83
CA GLY A 289 -2.97 10.84 -32.24
C GLY A 289 -4.11 11.77 -32.65
N GLY A 290 -4.12 13.02 -32.16
CA GLY A 290 -5.14 14.03 -32.45
C GLY A 290 -6.42 13.89 -31.62
N SER A 291 -7.28 14.91 -31.67
CA SER A 291 -8.48 15.08 -30.81
C SER A 291 -9.51 13.97 -30.87
N ASN A 292 -9.45 13.11 -31.89
CA ASN A 292 -10.42 12.04 -32.09
C ASN A 292 -9.84 10.66 -31.71
N TRP A 293 -8.58 10.60 -31.25
CA TRP A 293 -7.90 9.33 -30.95
C TRP A 293 -8.63 8.53 -29.87
N CYS A 294 -9.03 9.16 -28.77
CA CYS A 294 -9.80 8.50 -27.71
C CYS A 294 -11.16 8.03 -28.21
N ALA A 295 -11.86 8.85 -29.02
CA ALA A 295 -13.15 8.49 -29.60
C ALA A 295 -13.07 7.30 -30.57
N ASN A 296 -11.95 7.17 -31.30
CA ASN A 296 -11.74 6.09 -32.25
C ASN A 296 -11.32 4.77 -31.59
N HIS A 297 -10.57 4.83 -30.48
CA HIS A 297 -9.91 3.64 -29.91
C HIS A 297 -10.46 3.16 -28.56
N ILE A 298 -11.19 3.98 -27.79
CA ILE A 298 -11.69 3.62 -26.45
C ILE A 298 -13.21 3.38 -26.50
N LYS A 299 -13.70 2.32 -25.85
CA LYS A 299 -15.12 2.06 -25.55
C LYS A 299 -15.49 2.60 -24.17
N ALA A 300 -14.74 2.20 -23.15
CA ALA A 300 -14.99 2.58 -21.76
C ALA A 300 -13.69 2.64 -20.95
N ILE A 301 -13.72 3.43 -19.86
CA ILE A 301 -12.64 3.55 -18.89
C ILE A 301 -13.20 3.22 -17.51
N MET A 302 -12.74 2.13 -16.93
CA MET A 302 -13.26 1.51 -15.72
C MET A 302 -12.26 1.74 -14.57
N ASN A 303 -12.34 2.91 -13.95
CA ASN A 303 -11.35 3.40 -12.99
C ASN A 303 -11.59 2.78 -11.61
N ILE A 304 -10.75 1.83 -11.21
CA ILE A 304 -10.84 1.15 -9.92
C ILE A 304 -10.06 1.95 -8.86
N GLY A 305 -10.76 2.55 -7.89
CA GLY A 305 -10.17 3.36 -6.82
C GLY A 305 -9.31 4.49 -7.37
N GLY A 306 -9.88 5.43 -8.12
CA GLY A 306 -9.11 6.51 -8.75
C GLY A 306 -8.89 7.71 -7.82
N PRO A 307 -7.65 8.06 -7.41
CA PRO A 307 -7.40 9.19 -6.51
C PRO A 307 -7.40 10.52 -7.30
N PHE A 308 -8.52 10.85 -7.96
CA PHE A 308 -8.64 12.00 -8.87
C PHE A 308 -8.17 13.30 -8.19
N LEU A 309 -8.70 13.56 -7.00
CA LEU A 309 -8.36 14.73 -6.19
C LEU A 309 -7.11 14.53 -5.31
N GLY A 310 -6.45 13.37 -5.38
CA GLY A 310 -5.34 12.99 -4.50
C GLY A 310 -5.78 12.31 -3.19
N VAL A 311 -4.83 12.00 -2.30
CA VAL A 311 -5.10 11.38 -0.99
C VAL A 311 -4.32 12.05 0.14
N PRO A 312 -4.92 12.25 1.33
CA PRO A 312 -4.21 12.77 2.50
C PRO A 312 -3.00 11.90 2.91
N LYS A 313 -3.10 10.58 2.73
CA LYS A 313 -2.03 9.58 2.98
C LYS A 313 -0.75 9.81 2.16
N ALA A 314 -0.82 10.53 1.03
CA ALA A 314 0.37 10.91 0.26
C ALA A 314 1.14 12.06 0.94
N VAL A 315 0.45 12.96 1.64
CA VAL A 315 1.08 14.06 2.38
C VAL A 315 1.92 13.51 3.53
N THR A 316 1.34 12.63 4.35
CA THR A 316 2.02 12.04 5.52
C THR A 316 3.19 11.14 5.13
N GLY A 317 3.04 10.35 4.06
CA GLY A 317 4.13 9.55 3.50
C GLY A 317 5.37 10.38 3.08
N LEU A 318 5.16 11.56 2.50
CA LEU A 318 6.25 12.47 2.09
C LEU A 318 6.74 13.39 3.22
N PHE A 319 5.86 13.72 4.17
CA PHE A 319 6.15 14.59 5.31
C PHE A 319 6.95 13.87 6.40
N SER A 320 6.41 12.78 6.95
CA SER A 320 7.01 12.03 8.07
C SER A 320 7.37 10.58 7.72
N SER A 321 6.94 10.08 6.56
CA SER A 321 6.98 8.66 6.20
C SER A 321 6.28 7.75 7.23
N GLU A 322 5.25 8.29 7.88
CA GLU A 322 4.26 7.53 8.63
C GLU A 322 2.92 7.48 7.88
N ALA A 323 2.22 6.38 8.08
CA ALA A 323 0.78 6.22 7.85
C ALA A 323 0.18 5.57 9.10
N ARG A 324 -1.15 5.39 9.16
CA ARG A 324 -1.86 4.79 10.30
C ARG A 324 -1.18 3.52 10.82
N ASP A 325 -0.80 2.62 9.91
CA ASP A 325 -0.22 1.31 10.21
C ASP A 325 1.18 1.42 10.85
N ILE A 326 1.98 2.38 10.39
CA ILE A 326 3.34 2.65 10.89
C ILE A 326 3.27 3.31 12.27
N ALA A 327 2.37 4.28 12.46
CA ALA A 327 2.13 4.92 13.74
C ALA A 327 1.63 3.92 14.80
N PHE A 328 0.71 3.02 14.42
CA PHE A 328 0.21 1.94 15.27
C PHE A 328 1.30 0.91 15.62
N ALA A 329 2.11 0.48 14.65
CA ALA A 329 3.24 -0.41 14.89
C ALA A 329 4.30 0.22 15.82
N ARG A 330 4.59 1.52 15.66
CA ARG A 330 5.46 2.30 16.55
C ARG A 330 4.89 2.39 17.98
N ALA A 331 3.57 2.56 18.13
CA ALA A 331 2.91 2.62 19.42
C ALA A 331 2.92 1.28 20.17
N LEU A 332 2.71 0.15 19.47
CA LEU A 332 2.74 -1.19 20.07
C LEU A 332 4.16 -1.71 20.36
N ALA A 333 5.17 -1.29 19.58
CA ALA A 333 6.53 -1.80 19.68
C ALA A 333 7.61 -0.70 19.59
N PRO A 334 7.62 0.28 20.53
CA PRO A 334 8.63 1.33 20.56
C PRO A 334 10.04 0.73 20.66
N GLY A 335 10.91 1.09 19.71
CA GLY A 335 12.27 0.54 19.58
C GLY A 335 12.39 -0.70 18.66
N ARG A 336 11.29 -1.19 18.06
CA ARG A 336 11.33 -2.25 17.03
C ARG A 336 11.17 -1.72 15.60
N VAL A 337 10.55 -0.54 15.46
CA VAL A 337 10.70 0.31 14.27
C VAL A 337 11.95 1.16 14.50
N ASP A 338 12.98 0.95 13.70
CA ASP A 338 14.22 1.72 13.75
C ASP A 338 14.04 3.09 13.08
N PHE A 339 14.42 4.16 13.77
CA PHE A 339 14.32 5.52 13.27
C PHE A 339 15.33 5.82 12.15
N GLN A 340 16.49 5.14 12.08
CA GLN A 340 17.43 5.28 10.96
C GLN A 340 16.83 4.70 9.67
N THR A 341 16.22 3.53 9.76
CA THR A 341 15.48 2.88 8.67
C THR A 341 14.38 3.77 8.10
N LEU A 342 13.64 4.51 8.95
CA LEU A 342 12.65 5.49 8.48
C LEU A 342 13.28 6.65 7.69
N GLN A 343 14.46 7.15 8.09
CA GLN A 343 15.17 8.20 7.33
C GLN A 343 15.66 7.70 5.97
N HIS A 344 16.16 6.46 5.90
CA HIS A 344 16.50 5.82 4.63
C HIS A 344 15.29 5.64 3.71
N ILE A 345 14.16 5.18 4.25
CA ILE A 345 12.90 5.03 3.51
C ILE A 345 12.43 6.40 3.00
N MET A 346 12.38 7.42 3.86
CA MET A 346 11.98 8.78 3.47
C MET A 346 12.87 9.34 2.35
N ARG A 347 14.19 9.14 2.42
CA ARG A 347 15.11 9.57 1.37
C ARG A 347 14.84 8.87 0.04
N MET A 348 14.50 7.58 0.05
CA MET A 348 14.11 6.84 -1.17
C MET A 348 12.74 7.31 -1.70
N THR A 349 11.70 7.35 -0.87
CA THR A 349 10.33 7.67 -1.31
C THR A 349 10.20 9.11 -1.80
N ARG A 350 10.95 10.06 -1.23
CA ARG A 350 11.08 11.44 -1.75
C ARG A 350 11.76 11.55 -3.13
N THR A 351 12.27 10.45 -3.70
CA THR A 351 12.72 10.40 -5.11
C THR A 351 11.66 9.85 -6.06
N TRP A 352 10.62 9.17 -5.57
CA TRP A 352 9.55 8.59 -6.38
C TRP A 352 8.53 9.65 -6.76
N ASP A 353 8.85 10.48 -7.77
CA ASP A 353 8.04 11.62 -8.21
C ASP A 353 6.57 11.28 -8.48
N SER A 354 6.27 10.06 -8.91
CA SER A 354 4.91 9.56 -9.11
C SER A 354 4.00 9.75 -7.88
N THR A 355 4.53 9.62 -6.66
CA THR A 355 3.79 9.82 -5.40
C THR A 355 3.18 11.21 -5.33
N MET A 356 3.84 12.21 -5.91
CA MET A 356 3.37 13.58 -5.95
C MET A 356 2.19 13.81 -6.89
N SER A 357 1.87 12.89 -7.81
CA SER A 357 0.63 12.96 -8.59
C SER A 357 -0.62 12.79 -7.69
N MET A 358 -0.45 12.14 -6.54
CA MET A 358 -1.50 11.81 -5.58
C MET A 358 -1.59 12.79 -4.41
N LEU A 359 -0.83 13.89 -4.39
CA LEU A 359 -1.09 14.96 -3.42
C LEU A 359 -2.48 15.59 -3.65
N PRO A 360 -3.11 16.16 -2.59
CA PRO A 360 -4.40 16.84 -2.68
C PRO A 360 -4.44 17.91 -3.78
N LYS A 361 -5.55 17.96 -4.51
CA LYS A 361 -5.82 18.91 -5.61
C LYS A 361 -7.10 19.69 -5.32
N GLY A 362 -7.13 20.93 -5.81
CA GLY A 362 -8.26 21.84 -5.69
C GLY A 362 -8.34 22.62 -4.37
N GLY A 363 -7.25 22.60 -3.58
CA GLY A 363 -7.11 23.46 -2.40
C GLY A 363 -8.24 23.33 -1.38
N ASP A 364 -8.42 24.41 -0.62
CA ASP A 364 -9.42 24.48 0.44
C ASP A 364 -10.86 24.53 -0.14
N THR A 365 -11.03 24.89 -1.42
CA THR A 365 -12.30 24.80 -2.16
C THR A 365 -12.84 23.37 -2.26
N ILE A 366 -11.96 22.39 -2.43
CA ILE A 366 -12.33 20.96 -2.54
C ILE A 366 -12.29 20.26 -1.18
N TRP A 367 -11.25 20.50 -0.39
CA TRP A 367 -10.97 19.72 0.83
C TRP A 367 -11.48 20.36 2.12
N GLY A 368 -12.00 21.58 2.06
CA GLY A 368 -12.41 22.37 3.22
C GLY A 368 -11.27 23.20 3.82
N ASP A 369 -11.64 24.11 4.73
CA ASP A 369 -10.75 25.08 5.35
C ASP A 369 -10.57 24.82 6.87
N LEU A 370 -10.43 25.86 7.69
CA LEU A 370 -10.31 25.72 9.14
C LEU A 370 -11.64 25.40 9.84
N ASP A 371 -12.80 25.68 9.23
CA ASP A 371 -14.10 25.61 9.88
C ASP A 371 -15.15 24.81 9.10
N TRP A 372 -14.98 24.61 7.79
CA TRP A 372 -15.88 23.85 6.93
C TRP A 372 -15.17 22.68 6.20
N SER A 373 -15.93 21.65 5.83
CA SER A 373 -15.51 20.59 4.90
C SER A 373 -16.71 19.85 4.30
N PRO A 374 -16.61 19.26 3.09
CA PRO A 374 -17.73 18.53 2.47
C PRO A 374 -18.30 17.43 3.37
N GLU A 375 -17.42 16.67 4.03
CA GLU A 375 -17.76 15.51 4.87
C GLU A 375 -18.12 15.86 6.32
N GLU A 376 -18.37 17.13 6.66
CA GLU A 376 -18.62 17.59 8.05
C GLU A 376 -19.80 16.93 8.78
N ASP A 377 -20.76 16.36 8.03
CA ASP A 377 -21.91 15.61 8.58
C ASP A 377 -21.63 14.12 8.79
N TYR A 378 -20.45 13.62 8.36
CA TYR A 378 -20.14 12.19 8.36
C TYR A 378 -19.99 11.64 9.78
N LYS A 379 -20.62 10.48 10.02
CA LYS A 379 -20.57 9.78 11.30
C LYS A 379 -19.83 8.46 11.15
N CYS A 380 -18.77 8.26 11.93
CA CYS A 380 -17.98 7.03 11.94
C CYS A 380 -18.62 5.92 12.80
N SER A 381 -19.91 5.65 12.56
CA SER A 381 -20.61 4.55 13.23
C SER A 381 -20.04 3.20 12.77
N VAL A 382 -19.24 2.55 13.62
CA VAL A 382 -18.60 1.25 13.34
C VAL A 382 -19.59 0.08 13.45
N GLN A 383 -20.79 0.23 12.87
CA GLN A 383 -21.74 -0.85 12.58
C GLN A 383 -22.91 -0.35 11.72
N LYS A 384 -22.95 -0.79 10.45
CA LYS A 384 -24.21 -0.94 9.70
C LYS A 384 -24.22 -2.18 8.80
N LEU A 385 -23.40 -3.16 9.15
CA LEU A 385 -23.25 -4.47 8.51
C LEU A 385 -23.10 -5.59 9.56
N MET A 386 -23.96 -5.56 10.59
CA MET A 386 -24.26 -6.71 11.43
C MET A 386 -25.78 -6.87 11.48
N ASN A 387 -26.25 -8.09 11.20
CA ASN A 387 -27.64 -8.55 11.27
C ASN A 387 -28.69 -7.67 10.55
N ASN A 388 -28.90 -7.96 9.27
CA ASN A 388 -30.17 -7.62 8.62
C ASN A 388 -31.21 -8.71 8.95
N ASP A 389 -31.66 -8.74 10.20
CA ASP A 389 -32.73 -9.64 10.65
C ASP A 389 -33.53 -9.03 11.82
N SER A 390 -34.86 -9.12 11.73
CA SER A 390 -35.89 -8.69 12.70
C SER A 390 -36.12 -7.17 12.97
N GLU A 391 -37.42 -6.86 13.04
CA GLU A 391 -38.12 -5.68 13.58
C GLU A 391 -37.95 -4.26 12.99
N ILE A 392 -39.03 -3.82 12.31
CA ILE A 392 -39.35 -2.42 12.02
C ILE A 392 -39.73 -1.72 13.33
N VAL A 393 -38.89 -0.81 13.83
CA VAL A 393 -39.27 0.17 14.85
C VAL A 393 -39.15 1.57 14.25
N GLY A 394 -40.28 2.17 13.91
CA GLY A 394 -40.33 3.56 13.45
C GLY A 394 -40.17 4.52 14.64
N GLN A 395 -39.13 5.35 14.62
CA GLN A 395 -39.01 6.50 15.51
C GLN A 395 -38.90 7.79 14.69
N THR A 396 -40.02 8.47 14.53
CA THR A 396 -40.05 9.90 14.24
C THR A 396 -39.62 10.65 15.50
N GLY A 397 -38.34 10.97 15.60
CA GLY A 397 -37.77 11.78 16.67
C GLY A 397 -37.00 12.96 16.09
N GLU A 398 -37.53 14.18 16.25
CA GLU A 398 -36.77 15.41 16.03
C GLU A 398 -35.85 15.65 17.23
N GLU A 399 -34.78 14.86 17.34
CA GLU A 399 -33.75 15.11 18.37
C GLU A 399 -32.86 16.28 17.94
N SER A 400 -33.13 17.44 18.53
CA SER A 400 -32.35 18.67 18.43
C SER A 400 -30.97 18.50 19.10
N SER A 401 -30.04 17.85 18.40
CA SER A 401 -28.67 17.60 18.86
C SER A 401 -27.79 18.84 18.71
N GLU A 402 -28.00 19.83 19.58
CA GLU A 402 -27.05 20.93 19.77
C GLU A 402 -25.76 20.39 20.43
N ASN A 403 -24.59 20.84 19.94
CA ASN A 403 -23.25 20.53 20.46
C ASN A 403 -22.78 19.06 20.40
N ALA A 404 -23.04 18.36 19.30
CA ALA A 404 -22.04 17.40 18.81
C ALA A 404 -20.85 18.17 18.22
N ASN A 405 -19.62 17.95 18.72
CA ASN A 405 -18.41 18.61 18.21
C ASN A 405 -18.06 18.13 16.79
N CYS A 406 -18.58 18.83 15.78
CA CYS A 406 -18.37 18.57 14.36
C CYS A 406 -16.86 18.53 14.00
N VAL A 407 -16.45 17.42 13.35
CA VAL A 407 -15.05 17.16 12.97
C VAL A 407 -14.61 18.09 11.84
N LYS A 408 -13.53 18.84 12.05
CA LYS A 408 -13.01 19.83 11.10
C LYS A 408 -12.03 19.20 10.09
N TYR A 409 -12.54 18.39 9.17
CA TYR A 409 -11.72 17.62 8.22
C TYR A 409 -10.85 18.48 7.27
N GLY A 410 -11.21 19.74 7.01
CA GLY A 410 -10.36 20.68 6.26
C GLY A 410 -9.01 20.96 6.94
N ARG A 411 -8.90 20.73 8.25
CA ARG A 411 -7.66 20.78 9.05
C ARG A 411 -6.79 19.53 8.84
N MET A 412 -6.39 19.30 7.59
CA MET A 412 -5.68 18.11 7.13
C MET A 412 -4.47 17.70 8.00
N ILE A 413 -3.72 18.65 8.56
CA ILE A 413 -2.72 18.39 9.62
C ILE A 413 -2.89 19.40 10.76
N SER A 414 -2.99 18.91 12.00
CA SER A 414 -3.09 19.73 13.22
C SER A 414 -2.06 19.31 14.27
N PHE A 415 -1.25 20.24 14.77
CA PHE A 415 -0.19 19.99 15.76
C PHE A 415 -0.71 19.92 17.21
N GLY A 416 -1.51 18.90 17.49
CA GLY A 416 -2.08 18.58 18.81
C GLY A 416 -3.61 18.45 18.78
N LYS A 417 -4.17 17.54 19.59
CA LYS A 417 -5.61 17.21 19.59
C LYS A 417 -6.48 18.45 19.85
N ASP A 418 -6.14 19.23 20.86
CA ASP A 418 -6.89 20.42 21.27
C ASP A 418 -7.04 21.41 20.10
N LEU A 419 -5.97 21.61 19.31
CA LEU A 419 -5.96 22.51 18.15
C LEU A 419 -6.73 21.96 16.94
N ALA A 420 -6.93 20.63 16.86
CA ALA A 420 -7.81 20.03 15.86
C ALA A 420 -9.31 20.33 16.17
N GLN A 421 -9.67 20.53 17.44
CA GLN A 421 -11.05 20.77 17.90
C GLN A 421 -11.36 22.26 18.20
N GLU A 422 -10.36 23.08 18.51
CA GLU A 422 -10.54 24.48 18.95
C GLU A 422 -11.11 25.42 17.87
N SER A 423 -11.81 26.49 18.25
CA SER A 423 -12.32 27.50 17.31
C SER A 423 -11.19 28.20 16.57
N SER A 424 -11.31 28.32 15.23
CA SER A 424 -10.35 29.01 14.35
C SER A 424 -9.98 30.42 14.84
N SER A 425 -10.94 31.14 15.42
CA SER A 425 -10.79 32.48 16.01
C SER A 425 -9.67 32.59 17.06
N LYS A 426 -9.27 31.47 17.68
CA LYS A 426 -8.18 31.40 18.67
C LYS A 426 -6.88 30.83 18.08
N ILE A 427 -6.91 30.25 16.88
CA ILE A 427 -5.76 29.57 16.26
C ILE A 427 -4.85 30.61 15.58
N GLN A 428 -4.03 31.27 16.39
CA GLN A 428 -2.95 32.13 15.90
C GLN A 428 -1.89 31.29 15.19
N ARG A 429 -1.93 31.23 13.85
CA ARG A 429 -0.90 30.62 13.00
C ARG A 429 0.29 31.58 12.85
N MET A 430 1.52 31.12 13.06
CA MET A 430 2.73 31.92 12.79
C MET A 430 3.32 31.54 11.43
N GLU A 431 3.57 32.53 10.57
CA GLU A 431 4.13 32.32 9.23
C GLU A 431 5.53 31.68 9.29
N PHE A 432 5.67 30.53 8.62
CA PHE A 432 6.90 29.73 8.61
C PHE A 432 7.73 29.90 7.33
N ARG A 433 7.15 30.49 6.26
CA ARG A 433 7.78 30.56 4.92
C ARG A 433 9.13 31.28 4.94
N ASP A 434 9.21 32.38 5.69
CA ASP A 434 10.43 33.20 5.88
C ASP A 434 11.26 32.78 7.11
N ALA A 435 10.91 31.70 7.80
CA ALA A 435 11.62 31.29 9.00
C ALA A 435 13.06 30.88 8.70
N HIS A 436 14.02 31.44 9.46
CA HIS A 436 15.43 31.10 9.29
C HIS A 436 15.70 29.64 9.68
N LYS A 437 15.99 28.82 8.65
CA LYS A 437 16.57 27.49 8.81
C LYS A 437 17.92 27.61 9.52
N GLY A 438 18.07 26.86 10.61
CA GLY A 438 19.20 27.00 11.52
C GLY A 438 20.25 25.91 11.32
N ASN A 439 21.54 26.29 11.38
CA ASN A 439 22.62 25.32 11.37
C ASN A 439 22.59 24.46 12.64
N ASN A 440 22.30 23.16 12.50
CA ASN A 440 22.55 22.17 13.54
C ASN A 440 24.07 21.98 13.76
N LEU A 441 24.48 21.57 14.96
CA LEU A 441 25.88 21.22 15.23
C LEU A 441 26.24 19.91 14.51
N ALA A 442 26.95 20.03 13.39
CA ALA A 442 27.13 18.98 12.38
C ALA A 442 28.10 17.83 12.76
N ASN A 443 27.97 17.22 13.95
CA ASN A 443 28.91 16.19 14.44
C ASN A 443 28.30 14.97 15.16
N THR A 444 27.03 14.99 15.54
CA THR A 444 26.38 13.96 16.38
C THR A 444 25.56 12.92 15.60
N CYS A 445 24.81 13.32 14.57
CA CYS A 445 23.95 12.43 13.79
C CYS A 445 24.71 11.95 12.54
N ARG A 446 25.24 10.71 12.54
CA ARG A 446 26.34 10.33 11.61
C ARG A 446 25.97 9.54 10.35
N ASP A 447 24.81 8.89 10.31
CA ASP A 447 24.59 7.82 9.30
C ASP A 447 23.66 8.23 8.14
N VAL A 448 22.72 9.16 8.34
CA VAL A 448 21.79 9.63 7.28
C VAL A 448 21.60 11.15 7.38
N TRP A 449 21.89 11.86 6.28
CA TRP A 449 21.51 13.27 6.12
C TRP A 449 20.18 13.39 5.38
N THR A 450 19.31 14.30 5.83
CA THR A 450 17.99 14.58 5.26
C THR A 450 17.72 16.09 5.27
N GLU A 451 16.74 16.60 4.53
CA GLU A 451 16.43 18.05 4.54
C GLU A 451 16.03 18.57 5.93
N TYR A 452 15.61 17.70 6.85
CA TYR A 452 15.35 18.05 8.25
C TYR A 452 16.63 18.38 9.03
N CYS A 453 17.77 17.78 8.65
CA CYS A 453 19.08 18.11 9.21
C CYS A 453 19.52 19.53 8.84
N ASP A 454 19.18 19.98 7.62
CA ASP A 454 19.45 21.34 7.11
C ASP A 454 18.46 22.40 7.65
N MET A 455 17.27 21.98 8.08
CA MET A 455 16.21 22.88 8.53
C MET A 455 16.43 23.40 9.96
N GLY A 456 17.04 22.58 10.82
CA GLY A 456 17.34 22.91 12.21
C GLY A 456 16.13 23.02 13.13
N ILE A 457 16.39 23.05 14.44
CA ILE A 457 15.35 23.15 15.48
C ILE A 457 14.46 24.39 15.27
N GLY A 458 15.02 25.51 14.79
CA GLY A 458 14.26 26.73 14.47
C GLY A 458 13.22 26.52 13.38
N GLY A 459 13.58 25.87 12.28
CA GLY A 459 12.65 25.56 11.19
C GLY A 459 11.65 24.45 11.55
N VAL A 460 12.06 23.47 12.36
CA VAL A 460 11.16 22.45 12.95
C VAL A 460 10.09 23.11 13.81
N LYS A 461 10.48 24.04 14.67
CA LYS A 461 9.55 24.78 15.51
C LYS A 461 8.62 25.66 14.68
N ALA A 462 9.12 26.38 13.66
CA ALA A 462 8.28 27.22 12.81
C ALA A 462 7.15 26.42 12.12
N VAL A 463 7.44 25.22 11.61
CA VAL A 463 6.44 24.33 11.00
C VAL A 463 5.39 23.87 12.02
N ALA A 464 5.77 23.57 13.26
CA ALA A 464 4.81 23.22 14.32
C ALA A 464 4.00 24.44 14.81
N ASP A 465 4.61 25.61 14.91
CA ASP A 465 4.00 26.86 15.39
C ASP A 465 3.00 27.50 14.40
N TYR A 466 2.97 27.07 13.13
CA TYR A 466 1.86 27.34 12.21
C TYR A 466 0.57 26.60 12.61
N LYS A 467 0.68 25.58 13.47
CA LYS A 467 -0.39 24.81 14.15
C LYS A 467 -1.29 23.97 13.26
N VAL A 468 -1.95 24.55 12.26
CA VAL A 468 -2.99 23.89 11.47
C VAL A 468 -2.84 24.19 9.98
N TYR A 469 -2.69 23.12 9.21
CA TYR A 469 -2.55 23.13 7.77
C TYR A 469 -3.81 22.59 7.09
N THR A 470 -4.28 23.37 6.12
CA THR A 470 -5.32 23.05 5.15
C THR A 470 -4.70 22.50 3.86
N ALA A 471 -5.50 22.17 2.84
CA ALA A 471 -4.99 21.59 1.60
C ALA A 471 -4.05 22.53 0.83
N ASP A 472 -4.37 23.82 0.77
CA ASP A 472 -3.49 24.81 0.13
C ASP A 472 -2.18 24.97 0.89
N SER A 473 -2.24 25.15 2.21
CA SER A 473 -1.04 25.40 3.04
C SER A 473 -0.15 24.17 3.24
N ILE A 474 -0.64 22.95 2.99
CA ILE A 474 0.19 21.73 2.91
C ILE A 474 1.23 21.83 1.78
N LEU A 475 0.91 22.47 0.65
CA LEU A 475 1.84 22.59 -0.46
C LEU A 475 3.01 23.51 -0.09
N ASP A 476 2.76 24.64 0.58
CA ASP A 476 3.80 25.49 1.16
C ASP A 476 4.67 24.74 2.19
N MET A 477 4.04 23.95 3.07
CA MET A 477 4.74 23.12 4.05
C MET A 477 5.74 22.19 3.36
N LEU A 478 5.31 21.48 2.32
CA LEU A 478 6.16 20.57 1.55
C LEU A 478 7.26 21.32 0.79
N HIS A 479 7.00 22.52 0.24
CA HIS A 479 8.06 23.35 -0.37
C HIS A 479 9.12 23.75 0.65
N TYR A 480 8.72 24.05 1.89
CA TYR A 480 9.65 24.38 2.97
C TYR A 480 10.43 23.15 3.46
N VAL A 481 9.79 21.99 3.69
CA VAL A 481 10.47 20.80 4.26
C VAL A 481 11.17 19.88 3.26
N ALA A 482 10.83 19.95 1.97
CA ALA A 482 11.33 19.08 0.92
C ALA A 482 11.55 19.83 -0.41
N PRO A 483 12.30 20.95 -0.43
CA PRO A 483 12.38 21.86 -1.59
C PRO A 483 12.90 21.20 -2.87
N LYS A 484 13.80 20.20 -2.77
CA LYS A 484 14.31 19.46 -3.95
C LYS A 484 13.23 18.61 -4.60
N MET A 485 12.52 17.83 -3.79
CA MET A 485 11.37 17.03 -4.21
C MET A 485 10.30 17.92 -4.84
N MET A 486 9.92 19.02 -4.18
CA MET A 486 8.88 19.93 -4.70
C MET A 486 9.29 20.65 -5.99
N LYS A 487 10.54 21.10 -6.11
CA LYS A 487 11.10 21.65 -7.37
C LYS A 487 10.97 20.66 -8.52
N ARG A 488 11.27 19.38 -8.27
CA ARG A 488 11.29 18.31 -9.29
C ARG A 488 9.88 17.89 -9.69
N GLY A 489 9.04 17.47 -8.74
CA GLY A 489 7.65 17.11 -9.01
C GLY A 489 6.79 18.28 -9.50
N GLY A 490 7.07 19.51 -9.07
CA GLY A 490 6.38 20.72 -9.54
C GLY A 490 6.59 21.04 -11.04
N SER A 491 7.58 20.42 -11.69
CA SER A 491 7.74 20.48 -13.16
C SER A 491 6.87 19.46 -13.91
N HIS A 492 6.34 18.46 -13.22
CA HIS A 492 5.55 17.34 -13.78
C HIS A 492 4.11 17.26 -13.30
N PHE A 493 3.76 17.93 -12.19
CA PHE A 493 2.44 17.84 -11.56
C PHE A 493 1.90 19.21 -11.16
N SER A 494 0.61 19.23 -10.82
CA SER A 494 -0.19 20.40 -10.50
C SER A 494 -1.36 20.02 -9.59
N TYR A 495 -1.84 21.01 -8.84
CA TYR A 495 -2.73 20.82 -7.69
C TYR A 495 -3.86 21.87 -7.64
N GLY A 496 -3.91 22.77 -8.62
CA GLY A 496 -4.82 23.91 -8.60
C GLY A 496 -6.19 23.58 -9.17
N ILE A 497 -6.93 24.66 -9.42
CA ILE A 497 -8.16 24.70 -10.21
C ILE A 497 -7.87 25.67 -11.36
N ALA A 498 -8.25 25.33 -12.59
CA ALA A 498 -8.09 26.25 -13.71
C ALA A 498 -9.12 27.38 -13.67
N ASP A 499 -8.68 28.63 -13.73
CA ASP A 499 -9.58 29.77 -13.98
C ASP A 499 -10.21 29.63 -15.38
N ASN A 500 -9.35 29.52 -16.39
CA ASN A 500 -9.70 29.35 -17.79
C ASN A 500 -9.00 28.13 -18.39
N LEU A 501 -9.74 27.05 -18.64
CA LEU A 501 -9.22 25.81 -19.24
C LEU A 501 -8.80 25.96 -20.73
N ASP A 502 -9.00 27.12 -21.34
CA ASP A 502 -8.49 27.46 -22.68
C ASP A 502 -7.19 28.29 -22.64
N ASP A 503 -6.63 28.55 -21.45
CA ASP A 503 -5.28 29.11 -21.31
C ASP A 503 -4.23 28.13 -21.83
N LYS A 504 -3.34 28.59 -22.73
CA LYS A 504 -2.24 27.79 -23.29
C LYS A 504 -1.30 27.16 -22.26
N LYS A 505 -1.31 27.63 -21.00
CA LYS A 505 -0.56 27.00 -19.90
C LYS A 505 -0.96 25.52 -19.73
N TYR A 506 -2.22 25.18 -19.97
CA TYR A 506 -2.77 23.82 -19.89
C TYR A 506 -2.37 22.90 -21.07
N GLU A 507 -1.72 23.44 -22.11
CA GLU A 507 -1.03 22.63 -23.13
C GLU A 507 0.24 21.97 -22.58
N HIS A 508 0.75 22.36 -21.39
CA HIS A 508 1.92 21.74 -20.78
C HIS A 508 1.56 20.46 -20.01
N TYR A 509 2.38 19.41 -20.16
CA TYR A 509 2.13 18.07 -19.62
C TYR A 509 1.93 18.01 -18.09
N LYS A 510 2.36 19.03 -17.35
CA LYS A 510 2.22 19.11 -15.88
C LYS A 510 0.77 19.21 -15.38
N TYR A 511 -0.16 19.54 -16.27
CA TYR A 511 -1.58 19.71 -15.96
C TYR A 511 -2.44 18.51 -16.35
N TRP A 512 -1.91 17.61 -17.19
CA TRP A 512 -2.69 16.55 -17.81
C TRP A 512 -3.16 15.45 -16.84
N SER A 513 -2.52 15.32 -15.68
CA SER A 513 -2.97 14.43 -14.60
C SER A 513 -3.85 15.11 -13.54
N ASN A 514 -4.12 16.42 -13.65
CA ASN A 514 -5.02 17.12 -12.74
C ASN A 514 -6.41 17.26 -13.38
N PRO A 515 -7.45 16.54 -12.91
CA PRO A 515 -8.81 16.61 -13.46
C PRO A 515 -9.49 17.98 -13.28
N LEU A 516 -8.93 18.88 -12.45
CA LEU A 516 -9.37 20.26 -12.25
C LEU A 516 -8.58 21.29 -13.10
N GLU A 517 -7.58 20.84 -13.86
CA GLU A 517 -6.78 21.67 -14.77
C GLU A 517 -6.67 21.04 -16.18
N THR A 518 -7.56 20.10 -16.53
CA THR A 518 -7.67 19.51 -17.86
C THR A 518 -9.12 19.24 -18.27
N LYS A 519 -9.40 19.24 -19.57
CA LYS A 519 -10.70 18.88 -20.16
C LYS A 519 -10.72 17.40 -20.54
N LEU A 520 -11.83 16.69 -20.42
CA LEU A 520 -11.97 15.35 -21.03
C LEU A 520 -11.79 15.40 -22.57
N PRO A 521 -11.39 14.29 -23.22
CA PRO A 521 -11.19 14.23 -24.67
C PRO A 521 -12.50 14.39 -25.44
N ASN A 522 -12.44 14.71 -26.74
CA ASN A 522 -13.66 14.85 -27.56
C ASN A 522 -14.25 13.48 -27.95
N ALA A 523 -14.88 12.78 -27.00
CA ALA A 523 -15.27 11.38 -27.15
C ALA A 523 -16.66 11.06 -26.55
N PRO A 524 -17.76 11.62 -27.08
CA PRO A 524 -19.11 11.49 -26.49
C PRO A 524 -19.68 10.06 -26.47
N GLU A 525 -19.14 9.14 -27.28
CA GLU A 525 -19.51 7.71 -27.25
C GLU A 525 -18.86 6.93 -26.10
N VAL A 526 -17.78 7.47 -25.51
CA VAL A 526 -17.04 6.82 -24.41
C VAL A 526 -17.84 6.90 -23.11
N GLU A 527 -17.60 5.92 -22.24
CA GLU A 527 -18.19 5.85 -20.90
C GLU A 527 -17.06 5.80 -19.85
N ILE A 528 -17.16 6.64 -18.83
CA ILE A 528 -16.19 6.72 -17.73
C ILE A 528 -16.89 6.27 -16.44
N PHE A 529 -16.32 5.24 -15.80
CA PHE A 529 -16.81 4.72 -14.53
C PHE A 529 -15.79 5.08 -13.44
N SER A 530 -16.28 5.60 -12.31
CA SER A 530 -15.54 5.60 -11.03
C SER A 530 -16.04 4.42 -10.21
N MET A 531 -15.16 3.46 -9.95
CA MET A 531 -15.50 2.17 -9.32
C MET A 531 -14.69 2.04 -8.02
N TYR A 532 -15.31 2.12 -6.84
CA TYR A 532 -14.55 2.17 -5.58
C TYR A 532 -15.30 1.57 -4.39
N GLY A 533 -14.55 1.28 -3.33
CA GLY A 533 -15.07 0.73 -2.08
C GLY A 533 -15.70 1.79 -1.19
N VAL A 534 -16.68 1.38 -0.39
CA VAL A 534 -17.33 2.22 0.63
C VAL A 534 -17.62 1.40 1.89
N GLY A 535 -17.81 2.07 3.01
CA GLY A 535 -18.00 1.47 4.34
C GLY A 535 -16.70 1.20 5.09
N ILE A 536 -15.55 1.74 4.65
CA ILE A 536 -14.24 1.52 5.30
C ILE A 536 -13.69 2.86 5.85
N PRO A 537 -13.36 2.97 7.15
CA PRO A 537 -12.70 4.13 7.72
C PRO A 537 -11.36 4.44 7.05
N THR A 538 -11.32 5.54 6.29
CA THR A 538 -10.24 5.90 5.36
C THR A 538 -9.61 7.24 5.74
N GLU A 539 -8.26 7.32 5.68
CA GLU A 539 -7.49 8.43 6.27
C GLU A 539 -7.80 9.80 5.63
N ARG A 540 -8.27 10.78 6.43
CA ARG A 540 -8.71 12.10 5.97
C ARG A 540 -7.89 13.28 6.46
N ALA A 541 -7.53 13.27 7.74
CA ALA A 541 -6.77 14.34 8.41
C ALA A 541 -6.00 13.77 9.62
N TYR A 542 -5.01 14.50 10.13
CA TYR A 542 -4.04 13.96 11.08
C TYR A 542 -3.73 14.89 12.25
N VAL A 543 -3.63 14.31 13.44
CA VAL A 543 -3.06 14.95 14.63
C VAL A 543 -1.57 14.60 14.70
N TYR A 544 -0.72 15.63 14.73
CA TYR A 544 0.73 15.51 14.77
C TYR A 544 1.31 16.06 16.08
N LYS A 545 2.49 15.54 16.46
CA LYS A 545 3.34 16.09 17.51
C LYS A 545 4.81 16.12 17.07
N LEU A 546 5.60 16.90 17.81
CA LEU A 546 7.06 16.89 17.67
C LEU A 546 7.66 15.62 18.30
N SER A 547 8.65 15.04 17.63
CA SER A 547 9.44 13.93 18.15
C SER A 547 10.37 14.40 19.27
N SER A 548 10.50 13.61 20.33
CA SER A 548 11.48 13.85 21.40
C SER A 548 12.94 13.67 20.94
N ALA A 549 13.17 13.17 19.73
CA ALA A 549 14.50 12.97 19.13
C ALA A 549 14.68 13.78 17.81
N ALA A 550 13.95 14.90 17.67
CA ALA A 550 13.93 15.77 16.50
C ALA A 550 15.29 16.38 16.07
N GLU A 551 16.35 16.24 16.87
CA GLU A 551 17.71 16.71 16.52
C GLU A 551 18.42 15.79 15.51
N CYS A 552 18.14 14.48 15.52
CA CYS A 552 18.81 13.50 14.65
C CYS A 552 17.87 12.69 13.73
N TYR A 553 16.56 12.73 13.97
CA TYR A 553 15.57 11.91 13.25
C TYR A 553 14.45 12.75 12.65
N ILE A 554 13.50 12.11 11.96
CA ILE A 554 12.30 12.76 11.42
C ILE A 554 11.56 13.47 12.58
N PRO A 555 11.40 14.80 12.53
CA PRO A 555 11.01 15.59 13.71
C PRO A 555 9.50 15.65 13.94
N PHE A 556 8.70 15.26 12.94
CA PHE A 556 7.24 15.28 12.98
C PHE A 556 6.72 13.83 13.02
N GLN A 557 5.80 13.54 13.93
CA GLN A 557 5.22 12.20 14.10
C GLN A 557 3.71 12.30 14.32
N ILE A 558 2.95 11.33 13.81
CA ILE A 558 1.52 11.19 14.11
C ILE A 558 1.37 10.93 15.61
N ASP A 559 0.42 11.62 16.24
CA ASP A 559 0.14 11.49 17.66
C ASP A 559 -0.76 10.28 17.93
N SER A 560 -0.13 9.11 18.05
CA SER A 560 -0.79 7.84 18.41
C SER A 560 -1.41 7.81 19.83
N SER A 561 -1.44 8.92 20.56
CA SER A 561 -2.19 9.10 21.81
C SER A 561 -3.38 10.06 21.68
N ALA A 562 -3.58 10.67 20.50
CA ALA A 562 -4.78 11.44 20.19
C ALA A 562 -5.91 10.51 19.75
N GLU A 563 -6.61 9.95 20.74
CA GLU A 563 -7.81 9.13 20.57
C GLU A 563 -9.09 9.96 20.66
N GLY A 564 -10.19 9.37 20.18
CA GLY A 564 -11.56 9.84 20.40
C GLY A 564 -12.00 9.85 21.86
N GLU A 565 -13.19 10.39 22.11
CA GLU A 565 -13.85 10.34 23.43
C GLU A 565 -14.71 9.07 23.59
N ASN A 566 -15.31 8.57 22.49
CA ASN A 566 -16.12 7.36 22.40
C ASN A 566 -15.63 6.45 21.26
N GLU A 567 -16.03 5.18 21.26
CA GLU A 567 -15.68 4.22 20.19
C GLU A 567 -16.25 4.58 18.80
N GLU A 568 -17.31 5.38 18.73
CA GLU A 568 -17.89 5.92 17.48
C GLU A 568 -17.15 7.16 16.93
N SER A 569 -16.05 7.56 17.56
CA SER A 569 -15.23 8.71 17.15
C SER A 569 -14.55 8.47 15.81
N CYS A 570 -14.60 9.47 14.93
CA CYS A 570 -13.80 9.47 13.70
C CYS A 570 -12.29 9.60 13.91
N LEU A 571 -11.83 10.00 15.10
CA LEU A 571 -10.42 10.06 15.50
C LEU A 571 -9.99 8.76 16.17
N HIS A 572 -9.00 8.08 15.59
CA HIS A 572 -8.27 6.96 16.18
C HIS A 572 -6.77 7.08 15.94
N GLY A 573 -5.94 6.89 16.96
CA GLY A 573 -4.47 6.85 16.85
C GLY A 573 -3.84 8.09 16.20
N GLY A 574 -4.44 9.26 16.36
CA GLY A 574 -4.02 10.50 15.69
C GLY A 574 -4.45 10.62 14.22
N VAL A 575 -5.35 9.76 13.73
CA VAL A 575 -5.89 9.80 12.37
C VAL A 575 -7.40 10.00 12.40
N TYR A 576 -7.88 11.07 11.77
CA TYR A 576 -9.30 11.27 11.46
C TYR A 576 -9.66 10.50 10.19
N SER A 577 -10.75 9.75 10.24
CA SER A 577 -11.25 8.93 9.13
C SER A 577 -12.56 9.46 8.52
N VAL A 578 -12.78 9.22 7.24
CA VAL A 578 -14.07 9.35 6.52
C VAL A 578 -14.39 8.08 5.73
N ASP A 579 -15.51 8.05 5.01
CA ASP A 579 -15.85 6.95 4.10
C ASP A 579 -14.86 6.84 2.93
N GLY A 580 -14.57 5.61 2.51
CA GLY A 580 -13.61 5.30 1.44
C GLY A 580 -13.31 3.82 1.30
N ASP A 581 -12.22 3.55 0.58
CA ASP A 581 -11.77 2.19 0.24
C ASP A 581 -10.57 1.71 1.08
N GLU A 582 -10.34 2.25 2.28
CA GLU A 582 -9.12 2.13 3.13
C GLU A 582 -7.99 3.11 2.74
N THR A 583 -7.86 3.47 1.45
CA THR A 583 -6.74 4.29 0.95
C THR A 583 -7.19 5.65 0.39
N ILE A 584 -8.35 5.69 -0.27
CA ILE A 584 -8.87 6.84 -1.01
C ILE A 584 -10.23 7.24 -0.42
N PRO A 585 -10.36 8.46 0.14
CA PRO A 585 -11.65 8.99 0.55
C PRO A 585 -12.64 9.03 -0.62
N VAL A 586 -13.90 8.69 -0.36
CA VAL A 586 -15.00 8.72 -1.35
C VAL A 586 -15.05 10.06 -2.11
N LEU A 587 -14.80 11.18 -1.42
CA LEU A 587 -14.69 12.50 -2.06
C LEU A 587 -13.72 12.49 -3.26
N SER A 588 -12.52 11.95 -3.08
CA SER A 588 -11.48 11.90 -4.12
C SER A 588 -11.79 10.90 -5.23
N ALA A 589 -12.44 9.77 -4.91
CA ALA A 589 -12.80 8.75 -5.87
C ALA A 589 -14.04 9.10 -6.73
N GLY A 590 -15.01 9.77 -6.13
CA GLY A 590 -16.33 10.01 -6.70
C GLY A 590 -16.57 11.40 -7.30
N TYR A 591 -15.99 12.48 -6.74
CA TYR A 591 -16.41 13.86 -7.04
C TYR A 591 -16.42 14.21 -8.54
N MET A 592 -15.41 13.76 -9.29
CA MET A 592 -15.36 14.03 -10.73
C MET A 592 -16.50 13.35 -11.49
N CYS A 593 -16.85 12.10 -11.20
CA CYS A 593 -18.02 11.47 -11.83
C CYS A 593 -19.36 11.99 -11.27
N ALA A 594 -19.39 12.43 -9.99
CA ALA A 594 -20.58 12.94 -9.32
C ALA A 594 -21.04 14.31 -9.85
N LYS A 595 -20.08 15.22 -10.03
CA LYS A 595 -20.34 16.64 -10.35
C LYS A 595 -19.38 17.21 -11.38
N GLY A 596 -18.06 17.11 -11.17
CA GLY A 596 -17.06 17.81 -12.00
C GLY A 596 -17.13 17.49 -13.51
N TRP A 597 -17.43 16.25 -13.87
CA TRP A 597 -17.64 15.77 -15.25
C TRP A 597 -19.09 15.35 -15.53
N ARG A 598 -20.03 15.58 -14.61
CA ARG A 598 -21.39 15.03 -14.73
C ARG A 598 -22.20 15.81 -15.76
N GLY A 599 -22.48 15.17 -16.90
CA GLY A 599 -23.14 15.83 -18.03
C GLY A 599 -22.14 16.70 -18.81
N LYS A 600 -22.55 17.91 -19.23
CA LYS A 600 -21.67 18.86 -19.91
C LYS A 600 -21.20 19.94 -18.95
N THR A 601 -19.89 19.99 -18.75
CA THR A 601 -19.17 21.00 -17.94
C THR A 601 -17.95 21.49 -18.73
N ARG A 602 -17.30 22.54 -18.26
CA ARG A 602 -16.00 23.03 -18.76
C ARG A 602 -14.91 21.96 -18.68
N PHE A 603 -15.01 21.05 -17.71
CA PHE A 603 -14.16 19.86 -17.59
C PHE A 603 -14.62 18.69 -18.49
N ASN A 604 -15.90 18.59 -18.86
CA ASN A 604 -16.45 17.58 -19.78
C ASN A 604 -17.20 18.22 -20.96
N PRO A 605 -16.50 18.88 -21.91
CA PRO A 605 -17.13 19.70 -22.95
C PRO A 605 -17.93 18.87 -23.97
N SER A 606 -17.51 17.64 -24.26
CA SER A 606 -18.24 16.75 -25.17
C SER A 606 -19.47 16.10 -24.50
N GLY A 607 -19.51 16.02 -23.17
CA GLY A 607 -20.55 15.31 -22.43
C GLY A 607 -20.37 13.79 -22.46
N ILE A 608 -19.14 13.32 -22.22
CA ILE A 608 -18.86 11.89 -21.98
C ILE A 608 -19.76 11.39 -20.84
N ARG A 609 -20.37 10.21 -20.97
CA ARG A 609 -21.21 9.65 -19.89
C ARG A 609 -20.36 9.22 -18.71
N THR A 610 -20.68 9.72 -17.52
CA THR A 610 -20.01 9.39 -16.26
C THR A 610 -20.93 8.61 -15.34
N TYR A 611 -20.40 7.53 -14.76
CA TYR A 611 -21.11 6.67 -13.80
C TYR A 611 -20.29 6.46 -12.52
N ILE A 612 -20.97 6.30 -11.40
CA ILE A 612 -20.38 5.87 -10.13
C ILE A 612 -20.82 4.43 -9.82
N ARG A 613 -19.87 3.59 -9.39
CA ARG A 613 -20.12 2.22 -8.93
C ARG A 613 -19.45 2.00 -7.58
N GLU A 614 -20.24 2.06 -6.52
CA GLU A 614 -19.76 1.84 -5.16
C GLU A 614 -19.97 0.38 -4.72
N TYR A 615 -18.96 -0.20 -4.09
CA TYR A 615 -18.97 -1.58 -3.61
C TYR A 615 -18.82 -1.55 -2.08
N VAL A 616 -19.95 -1.71 -1.38
CA VAL A 616 -19.99 -1.78 0.08
C VAL A 616 -19.10 -2.93 0.53
N HIS A 617 -18.13 -2.63 1.40
CA HIS A 617 -17.24 -3.63 1.95
C HIS A 617 -18.00 -4.57 2.89
N ALA A 618 -17.99 -5.87 2.59
CA ALA A 618 -18.22 -6.92 3.58
C ALA A 618 -16.91 -7.70 3.82
N PRO A 619 -16.50 -7.90 5.09
CA PRO A 619 -15.34 -8.70 5.41
C PRO A 619 -15.57 -10.19 5.07
N PRO A 620 -14.51 -11.00 4.87
CA PRO A 620 -14.66 -12.44 4.61
C PRO A 620 -15.38 -13.13 5.77
N ALA A 621 -16.34 -14.01 5.48
CA ALA A 621 -17.15 -14.64 6.52
C ALA A 621 -16.34 -15.64 7.37
N ASN A 622 -15.29 -16.24 6.79
CA ASN A 622 -14.41 -17.21 7.43
C ASN A 622 -12.96 -17.02 6.94
N LEU A 623 -11.99 -17.38 7.79
CA LEU A 623 -10.55 -17.38 7.44
C LEU A 623 -10.20 -18.24 6.21
N LEU A 624 -11.07 -19.21 5.86
CA LEU A 624 -10.93 -20.08 4.69
C LEU A 624 -11.35 -19.42 3.36
N GLU A 625 -12.09 -18.29 3.38
CA GLU A 625 -12.51 -17.57 2.17
C GLU A 625 -11.34 -16.81 1.52
N GLY A 626 -10.29 -16.48 2.29
CA GLY A 626 -9.14 -15.71 1.82
C GLY A 626 -9.44 -14.21 1.74
N ARG A 627 -9.22 -13.60 0.57
CA ARG A 627 -9.65 -12.22 0.31
C ARG A 627 -11.15 -12.22 0.01
N GLY A 628 -11.92 -11.44 0.75
CA GLY A 628 -13.37 -11.51 0.76
C GLY A 628 -13.98 -11.25 -0.62
N THR A 629 -14.89 -12.13 -1.05
CA THR A 629 -15.57 -12.04 -2.35
C THR A 629 -16.44 -10.79 -2.52
N GLN A 630 -16.67 -10.06 -1.42
CA GLN A 630 -17.40 -8.80 -1.32
C GLN A 630 -16.57 -7.67 -0.67
N SER A 631 -15.24 -7.82 -0.59
CA SER A 631 -14.37 -6.78 -0.03
C SER A 631 -14.42 -5.50 -0.88
N GLY A 632 -14.51 -4.35 -0.20
CA GLY A 632 -14.34 -3.02 -0.79
C GLY A 632 -12.93 -2.45 -0.64
N ALA A 633 -12.00 -3.13 0.04
CA ALA A 633 -10.69 -2.54 0.34
C ALA A 633 -9.84 -2.33 -0.93
N HIS A 634 -9.03 -1.27 -0.95
CA HIS A 634 -8.47 -0.62 -2.14
C HIS A 634 -7.81 -1.57 -3.17
N VAL A 635 -7.18 -2.65 -2.71
CA VAL A 635 -6.57 -3.68 -3.56
C VAL A 635 -7.46 -4.93 -3.67
N ASP A 636 -8.15 -5.32 -2.60
CA ASP A 636 -8.99 -6.52 -2.56
C ASP A 636 -10.27 -6.39 -3.40
N ILE A 637 -10.69 -5.16 -3.70
CA ILE A 637 -11.85 -4.86 -4.57
C ILE A 637 -11.69 -5.45 -5.99
N MET A 638 -10.46 -5.71 -6.46
CA MET A 638 -10.22 -6.44 -7.72
C MET A 638 -10.58 -7.93 -7.65
N GLY A 639 -10.84 -8.46 -6.45
CA GLY A 639 -11.47 -9.76 -6.20
C GLY A 639 -12.99 -9.69 -5.98
N ASN A 640 -13.59 -8.50 -5.91
CA ASN A 640 -15.01 -8.32 -5.61
C ASN A 640 -15.89 -8.83 -6.76
N PHE A 641 -16.81 -9.76 -6.47
CA PHE A 641 -17.58 -10.44 -7.50
C PHE A 641 -18.47 -9.49 -8.32
N ALA A 642 -19.04 -8.46 -7.69
CA ALA A 642 -19.88 -7.49 -8.39
C ALA A 642 -19.07 -6.57 -9.32
N LEU A 643 -17.88 -6.14 -8.89
CA LEU A 643 -16.96 -5.36 -9.73
C LEU A 643 -16.49 -6.17 -10.94
N ILE A 644 -16.14 -7.44 -10.74
CA ILE A 644 -15.74 -8.33 -11.82
C ILE A 644 -16.91 -8.58 -12.79
N GLU A 645 -18.15 -8.76 -12.30
CA GLU A 645 -19.32 -8.87 -13.19
C GLU A 645 -19.55 -7.61 -14.04
N ASP A 646 -19.46 -6.42 -13.44
CA ASP A 646 -19.62 -5.14 -14.15
C ASP A 646 -18.57 -4.99 -15.28
N ILE A 647 -17.29 -5.26 -14.96
CA ILE A 647 -16.19 -5.22 -15.94
C ILE A 647 -16.41 -6.22 -17.08
N ILE A 648 -16.76 -7.46 -16.77
CA ILE A 648 -16.94 -8.49 -17.80
C ILE A 648 -18.15 -8.18 -18.69
N ARG A 649 -19.23 -7.63 -18.14
CA ARG A 649 -20.39 -7.17 -18.93
C ARG A 649 -20.00 -6.04 -19.90
N VAL A 650 -19.30 -5.01 -19.44
CA VAL A 650 -18.85 -3.88 -20.30
C VAL A 650 -17.82 -4.33 -21.34
N ALA A 651 -16.88 -5.20 -20.98
CA ALA A 651 -15.90 -5.78 -21.92
C ALA A 651 -16.55 -6.69 -22.98
N ALA A 652 -17.63 -7.40 -22.64
CA ALA A 652 -18.46 -8.14 -23.59
C ALA A 652 -19.37 -7.23 -24.43
N GLY A 653 -19.41 -5.91 -24.16
CA GLY A 653 -20.06 -4.90 -24.98
C GLY A 653 -21.31 -4.25 -24.43
N ALA A 654 -21.62 -4.45 -23.14
CA ALA A 654 -22.66 -3.70 -22.45
C ALA A 654 -22.32 -2.21 -22.32
N MET A 655 -23.35 -1.39 -22.13
CA MET A 655 -23.28 0.02 -21.76
C MET A 655 -23.39 0.19 -20.24
N GLY A 656 -23.11 1.38 -19.72
CA GLY A 656 -23.30 1.68 -18.29
C GLY A 656 -24.75 1.53 -17.84
N GLU A 657 -25.70 1.89 -18.72
CA GLU A 657 -27.13 1.70 -18.52
C GLU A 657 -27.51 0.21 -18.37
N ASP A 658 -26.89 -0.70 -19.14
CA ASP A 658 -27.15 -2.15 -19.10
C ASP A 658 -26.67 -2.82 -17.79
N ILE A 659 -25.70 -2.23 -17.09
CA ILE A 659 -25.25 -2.67 -15.75
C ILE A 659 -25.97 -1.94 -14.60
N GLY A 660 -27.05 -1.22 -14.91
CA GLY A 660 -27.90 -0.52 -13.96
C GLY A 660 -27.49 0.93 -13.66
N GLY A 661 -26.53 1.49 -14.41
CA GLY A 661 -26.08 2.87 -14.24
C GLY A 661 -25.38 3.12 -12.89
N ASP A 662 -25.68 4.27 -12.29
CA ASP A 662 -25.11 4.66 -11.01
C ASP A 662 -25.55 3.73 -9.87
N LYS A 663 -24.58 3.27 -9.08
CA LYS A 663 -24.78 2.54 -7.83
C LYS A 663 -24.03 3.27 -6.74
N VAL A 664 -24.77 3.98 -5.89
CA VAL A 664 -24.23 4.84 -4.83
C VAL A 664 -24.89 4.49 -3.50
N HIS A 665 -24.07 4.40 -2.47
CA HIS A 665 -24.40 4.11 -1.07
C HIS A 665 -23.88 5.21 -0.13
N SER A 666 -22.87 5.98 -0.54
CA SER A 666 -22.28 7.10 0.17
C SER A 666 -23.05 8.42 -0.02
N ASP A 667 -22.71 9.43 0.79
CA ASP A 667 -23.23 10.80 0.69
C ASP A 667 -22.55 11.62 -0.45
N ILE A 668 -21.82 11.00 -1.39
CA ILE A 668 -20.98 11.71 -2.39
C ILE A 668 -21.71 12.81 -3.17
N PHE A 669 -22.96 12.59 -3.59
CA PHE A 669 -23.73 13.63 -4.27
C PHE A 669 -24.00 14.83 -3.36
N LYS A 670 -24.41 14.60 -2.11
CA LYS A 670 -24.63 15.64 -1.10
C LYS A 670 -23.34 16.40 -0.78
N TRP A 671 -22.21 15.71 -0.62
CA TRP A 671 -20.90 16.35 -0.42
C TRP A 671 -20.47 17.17 -1.62
N SER A 672 -20.70 16.67 -2.85
CA SER A 672 -20.38 17.41 -4.07
C SER A 672 -21.21 18.70 -4.22
N GLU A 673 -22.45 18.73 -3.71
CA GLU A 673 -23.26 19.96 -3.74
C GLU A 673 -22.84 21.01 -2.72
N LYS A 674 -22.19 20.63 -1.61
CA LYS A 674 -21.56 21.62 -0.71
C LYS A 674 -20.32 22.29 -1.32
N ILE A 675 -19.67 21.66 -2.30
CA ILE A 675 -18.50 22.21 -2.99
C ILE A 675 -18.95 23.26 -4.02
N ASN A 676 -18.58 24.51 -3.76
CA ASN A 676 -18.77 25.63 -4.67
C ASN A 676 -17.61 25.71 -5.68
N LEU A 677 -17.82 25.11 -6.86
CA LEU A 677 -16.88 25.11 -7.99
C LEU A 677 -17.65 25.49 -9.25
N ASP A 678 -17.12 26.43 -10.03
CA ASP A 678 -17.67 26.77 -11.36
C ASP A 678 -17.46 25.60 -12.34
N LEU A 679 -18.54 25.23 -13.05
CA LEU A 679 -18.63 24.08 -13.96
C LEU A 679 -18.99 24.51 -15.40
#